data_AF-A0A369IA44-F1
#
_entry.id   AF-A0A369IA44-F1
#
_cell.length_a   1.000
_cell.length_b   1.000
_cell.length_c   1.000
_cell.angle_alpha   90.00
_cell.angle_beta   90.00
_cell.angle_gamma   90.00
#
_symmetry.space_group_name_H-M   'P 1'
#
loop_
_entity.id
_entity.type
_entity.pdbx_description
1 polymer ?
#
loop_
_entity_poly.entity_id
_entity_poly.type
_entity_poly.pdbx_seq_one_letter_code
_entity_poly.pdbx_strand_id
1 'polypeptide(L)'
;MKIGITAGLIAGTYLIATYFTGERTPTTTLQVVPALKALPRAQAAIVHFEFEPDPNRYEDQQLQLRIERRTDNKLYLVDASKPEQGRTTYYALNGSVNRVDARQLTQQPLLPNRWIHLVKYVTEVANVNSESWLTSAFNVAAGQAKYAAAYEAIFWVRDSLDKTPSKIAYTQPLWPNNGAVGDSRIFKQTPAFTLLNKKYGSESLPIDEPIKNLQKVNWNVNPTKFKLLYAGEVDGLIKHIKPRNKQGITRFDSKQLDQAADWLAKSTPADAFSVDFEPGKAEEGWYWDMSDPNFGKIMYELSDRIYKRYGKLFYSWIGDAPSFTFKGNTFTLDGYANDNWSAGKKNIDDYLAIHQETKSIQNVKIPYPAILMTGFGYTSSTVNTSDATDQPPQVWKAPINWYLRTLDVLNLKSLIVPPKVKFLNFLWPYEDKPADARRSYTRRFKVGNGTKGYVRQLDNRVMYPMNLVRDAVFVHLCNPRVFYTNYWIFGQSYNPYQALRYSKINGNLSCESQKTGGYFVYEYQGPDQPACPSLNEDYIGKDALGIATMVQAHELFAKYQHILDGTQTRESYGFDYQRATQETTKAVWQNDTGEFARAFKHNQPWLQVWKNPKTGKRLLLFQDNFAEAFEPVTFTTTINGKKIQRNVEGNTLYLEEL
;
A
#
# COMPACT_ATOMS: atom_id res chain seq x y z
N MET A 1 -17.33 -59.14 20.85
CA MET A 1 -16.70 -58.48 19.69
C MET A 1 -17.71 -57.98 18.63
N LYS A 2 -18.95 -57.62 19.00
CA LYS A 2 -19.96 -57.04 18.08
C LYS A 2 -20.49 -55.66 18.48
N ILE A 3 -20.13 -55.16 19.67
CA ILE A 3 -20.55 -53.83 20.15
C ILE A 3 -19.50 -52.76 19.82
N GLY A 4 -18.21 -53.12 19.78
CA GLY A 4 -17.11 -52.20 19.44
C GLY A 4 -17.03 -51.79 17.96
N ILE A 5 -17.52 -52.64 17.05
CA ILE A 5 -17.52 -52.35 15.60
C ILE A 5 -18.64 -51.36 15.25
N THR A 6 -19.80 -51.47 15.90
CA THR A 6 -20.94 -50.57 15.65
C THR A 6 -20.73 -49.18 16.26
N ALA A 7 -20.08 -49.08 17.43
CA ALA A 7 -19.72 -47.79 18.03
C ALA A 7 -18.62 -47.05 17.24
N GLY A 8 -17.63 -47.79 16.70
CA GLY A 8 -16.60 -47.23 15.82
C GLY A 8 -17.15 -46.75 14.47
N LEU A 9 -18.15 -47.44 13.92
CA LEU A 9 -18.85 -47.00 12.72
C LEU A 9 -19.68 -45.74 12.98
N ILE A 10 -20.45 -45.66 14.07
CA ILE A 10 -21.26 -44.46 14.38
C ILE A 10 -20.37 -43.24 14.68
N ALA A 11 -19.26 -43.42 15.41
CA ALA A 11 -18.29 -42.34 15.67
C ALA A 11 -17.55 -41.92 14.39
N GLY A 12 -17.21 -42.86 13.51
CA GLY A 12 -16.61 -42.61 12.21
C GLY A 12 -17.55 -41.85 11.27
N THR A 13 -18.83 -42.24 11.20
CA THR A 13 -19.83 -41.54 10.38
C THR A 13 -20.18 -40.17 10.96
N TYR A 14 -20.17 -39.99 12.29
CA TYR A 14 -20.38 -38.68 12.93
C TYR A 14 -19.19 -37.74 12.74
N LEU A 15 -17.95 -38.24 12.80
CA LEU A 15 -16.73 -37.47 12.50
C LEU A 15 -16.62 -37.13 11.00
N ILE A 16 -16.98 -38.05 10.11
CA ILE A 16 -17.06 -37.77 8.67
C ILE A 16 -18.20 -36.77 8.39
N ALA A 17 -19.37 -36.94 8.99
CA ALA A 17 -20.46 -35.99 8.85
C ALA A 17 -20.04 -34.61 9.38
N THR A 18 -19.43 -34.49 10.55
CA THR A 18 -18.96 -33.19 11.09
C THR A 18 -17.77 -32.59 10.33
N TYR A 19 -16.92 -33.40 9.71
CA TYR A 19 -15.84 -32.93 8.82
C TYR A 19 -16.37 -32.47 7.44
N PHE A 20 -17.48 -33.05 6.95
CA PHE A 20 -18.14 -32.66 5.70
C PHE A 20 -19.34 -31.70 5.88
N THR A 21 -19.81 -31.47 7.10
CA THR A 21 -20.81 -30.45 7.48
C THR A 21 -20.20 -29.27 8.23
N GLY A 22 -18.87 -29.20 8.34
CA GLY A 22 -18.19 -27.96 8.67
C GLY A 22 -18.68 -26.89 7.70
N GLU A 23 -19.32 -25.86 8.26
CA GLU A 23 -19.99 -24.74 7.60
C GLU A 23 -19.76 -24.71 6.09
N ARG A 24 -20.75 -25.22 5.32
CA ARG A 24 -20.84 -24.89 3.90
C ARG A 24 -20.77 -23.37 3.83
N THR A 25 -19.63 -22.85 3.39
CA THR A 25 -19.56 -21.49 2.87
C THR A 25 -20.74 -21.38 1.93
N PRO A 26 -21.67 -20.43 2.12
CA PRO A 26 -22.84 -20.35 1.27
C PRO A 26 -22.35 -20.35 -0.17
N THR A 27 -22.62 -21.41 -0.92
CA THR A 27 -22.40 -21.41 -2.36
C THR A 27 -23.51 -20.53 -2.91
N THR A 28 -23.37 -19.21 -2.69
CA THR A 28 -24.13 -18.24 -3.47
C THR A 28 -23.65 -18.48 -4.89
N THR A 29 -24.44 -19.18 -5.68
CA THR A 29 -24.24 -19.24 -7.12
C THR A 29 -24.26 -17.80 -7.60
N LEU A 30 -23.08 -17.24 -7.84
CA LEU A 30 -22.92 -15.92 -8.42
C LEU A 30 -23.57 -15.99 -9.80
N GLN A 31 -24.75 -15.38 -9.93
CA GLN A 31 -25.45 -15.34 -11.20
C GLN A 31 -24.61 -14.54 -12.20
N VAL A 32 -24.24 -15.17 -13.30
CA VAL A 32 -23.69 -14.47 -14.46
C VAL A 32 -24.83 -13.69 -15.10
N VAL A 33 -24.91 -12.39 -14.81
CA VAL A 33 -25.85 -11.50 -15.48
C VAL A 33 -25.29 -11.19 -16.87
N PRO A 34 -26.03 -11.45 -17.97
CA PRO A 34 -25.59 -11.09 -19.31
C PRO A 34 -25.26 -9.59 -19.39
N ALA A 35 -24.17 -9.24 -20.07
CA ALA A 35 -23.80 -7.85 -20.25
C ALA A 35 -24.95 -7.09 -20.96
N LEU A 36 -25.34 -5.95 -20.40
CA LEU A 36 -26.33 -5.07 -21.01
C LEU A 36 -25.86 -4.60 -22.39
N LYS A 37 -26.79 -4.36 -23.31
CA LYS A 37 -26.46 -3.94 -24.67
C LYS A 37 -25.87 -2.52 -24.66
N ALA A 38 -24.78 -2.32 -25.40
CA ALA A 38 -24.18 -1.00 -25.61
C ALA A 38 -25.08 -0.09 -26.46
N LEU A 39 -25.19 1.17 -26.07
CA LEU A 39 -25.82 2.24 -26.85
C LEU A 39 -24.86 2.76 -27.93
N PRO A 40 -25.36 3.31 -29.05
CA PRO A 40 -24.52 3.76 -30.17
C PRO A 40 -23.50 4.86 -29.83
N ARG A 41 -23.75 5.64 -28.78
CA ARG A 41 -22.85 6.72 -28.33
C ARG A 41 -22.74 6.70 -26.81
N ALA A 42 -21.51 6.60 -26.30
CA ALA A 42 -21.26 6.64 -24.87
C ALA A 42 -21.43 8.05 -24.27
N GLN A 43 -21.13 9.09 -25.06
CA GLN A 43 -21.09 10.49 -24.59
C GLN A 43 -20.21 10.65 -23.33
N ALA A 44 -19.13 9.87 -23.26
CA ALA A 44 -18.15 9.89 -22.20
C ALA A 44 -16.75 9.65 -22.78
N ALA A 45 -15.71 10.12 -22.09
CA ALA A 45 -14.33 9.99 -22.52
C ALA A 45 -13.41 9.62 -21.36
N ILE A 46 -12.38 8.81 -21.66
CA ILE A 46 -11.29 8.52 -20.74
C ILE A 46 -10.26 9.64 -20.83
N VAL A 47 -9.84 10.16 -19.67
CA VAL A 47 -8.73 11.09 -19.56
C VAL A 47 -7.65 10.42 -18.73
N HIS A 48 -6.57 10.02 -19.39
CA HIS A 48 -5.48 9.33 -18.74
C HIS A 48 -4.55 10.27 -17.98
N PHE A 49 -3.83 9.75 -17.00
CA PHE A 49 -2.73 10.40 -16.33
C PHE A 49 -1.41 10.06 -17.04
N GLU A 50 -0.70 11.06 -17.55
CA GLU A 50 0.64 10.92 -18.17
C GLU A 50 0.74 9.79 -19.22
N PHE A 51 -0.26 9.70 -20.09
CA PHE A 51 -0.36 8.63 -21.06
C PHE A 51 -0.81 9.18 -22.41
N GLU A 52 0.10 9.12 -23.37
CA GLU A 52 -0.17 9.37 -24.78
C GLU A 52 0.36 8.18 -25.60
N PRO A 53 -0.52 7.23 -26.00
CA PRO A 53 -0.11 5.96 -26.59
C PRO A 53 0.61 6.16 -27.93
N ASP A 54 1.66 5.37 -28.15
CA ASP A 54 2.28 5.19 -29.46
C ASP A 54 1.69 3.94 -30.12
N PRO A 55 0.88 4.07 -31.18
CA PRO A 55 0.23 2.93 -31.82
C PRO A 55 1.22 1.94 -32.44
N ASN A 56 2.49 2.32 -32.62
CA ASN A 56 3.53 1.44 -33.17
C ASN A 56 4.27 0.63 -32.10
N ARG A 57 4.02 0.90 -30.81
CA ARG A 57 4.64 0.18 -29.70
C ARG A 57 3.73 -0.93 -29.20
N TYR A 58 4.31 -2.13 -29.07
CA TYR A 58 3.59 -3.32 -28.61
C TYR A 58 3.00 -3.11 -27.20
N GLU A 59 3.75 -2.50 -26.29
CA GLU A 59 3.33 -2.29 -24.89
C GLU A 59 2.09 -1.40 -24.78
N ASP A 60 1.96 -0.39 -25.65
CA ASP A 60 0.83 0.54 -25.66
C ASP A 60 -0.43 -0.08 -26.29
N GLN A 61 -0.28 -1.19 -27.03
CA GLN A 61 -1.40 -1.95 -27.59
C GLN A 61 -2.00 -2.99 -26.62
N GLN A 62 -1.30 -3.30 -25.53
CA GLN A 62 -1.74 -4.32 -24.58
C GLN A 62 -2.89 -3.87 -23.67
N LEU A 63 -3.23 -2.58 -23.71
CA LEU A 63 -4.34 -2.02 -22.95
C LEU A 63 -5.07 -0.96 -23.79
N GLN A 64 -6.23 -1.31 -24.34
CA GLN A 64 -7.02 -0.43 -25.20
C GLN A 64 -8.37 -0.14 -24.57
N LEU A 65 -8.39 0.80 -23.63
CA LEU A 65 -9.58 1.10 -22.85
C LEU A 65 -10.59 1.94 -23.65
N ARG A 66 -11.87 1.58 -23.51
CA ARG A 66 -13.00 2.36 -24.02
C ARG A 66 -14.14 2.37 -23.01
N ILE A 67 -14.97 3.41 -23.10
CA ILE A 67 -16.20 3.53 -22.32
C ILE A 67 -17.39 3.16 -23.20
N GLU A 68 -18.24 2.30 -22.67
CA GLU A 68 -19.57 2.04 -23.20
C GLU A 68 -20.62 2.68 -22.31
N ARG A 69 -21.67 3.24 -22.92
CA ARG A 69 -22.93 3.45 -22.21
C ARG A 69 -23.86 2.30 -22.57
N ARG A 70 -24.50 1.67 -21.59
CA ARG A 70 -25.39 0.53 -21.83
C ARG A 70 -26.87 0.92 -21.65
N THR A 71 -27.78 -0.01 -21.90
CA THR A 71 -29.24 0.22 -21.91
C THR A 71 -29.83 0.71 -20.58
N ASP A 72 -29.13 0.56 -19.46
CA ASP A 72 -29.46 1.16 -18.17
C ASP A 72 -28.98 2.62 -18.03
N ASN A 73 -28.45 3.18 -19.13
CA ASN A 73 -27.88 4.51 -19.24
C ASN A 73 -26.61 4.74 -18.36
N LYS A 74 -25.98 3.68 -17.84
CA LYS A 74 -24.74 3.78 -17.05
C LYS A 74 -23.50 3.53 -17.90
N LEU A 75 -22.34 3.90 -17.35
CA LEU A 75 -21.04 3.80 -18.01
C LEU A 75 -20.30 2.53 -17.59
N TYR A 76 -19.66 1.85 -18.54
CA TYR A 76 -18.95 0.60 -18.33
C TYR A 76 -17.58 0.65 -19.01
N LEU A 77 -16.58 0.02 -18.39
CA LEU A 77 -15.23 -0.08 -18.94
C LEU A 77 -15.10 -1.33 -19.80
N VAL A 78 -14.44 -1.19 -20.95
CA VAL A 78 -14.05 -2.33 -21.79
C VAL A 78 -12.60 -2.18 -22.21
N ASP A 79 -11.86 -3.30 -22.22
CA ASP A 79 -10.56 -3.41 -22.87
C ASP A 79 -10.75 -4.08 -24.24
N ALA A 80 -10.40 -3.36 -25.30
CA ALA A 80 -10.49 -3.80 -26.69
C ALA A 80 -9.19 -4.44 -27.21
N SER A 81 -8.15 -4.53 -26.37
CA SER A 81 -6.90 -5.17 -26.75
C SER A 81 -7.11 -6.65 -27.05
N LYS A 82 -6.35 -7.16 -28.02
CA LYS A 82 -6.41 -8.57 -28.39
C LYS A 82 -5.75 -9.41 -27.30
N PRO A 83 -6.38 -10.51 -26.84
CA PRO A 83 -5.72 -11.45 -25.94
C PRO A 83 -4.43 -11.98 -26.56
N GLU A 84 -3.38 -12.06 -25.75
CA GLU A 84 -2.13 -12.66 -26.17
C GLU A 84 -2.27 -14.19 -26.21
N GLN A 85 -1.82 -14.80 -27.31
CA GLN A 85 -1.93 -16.25 -27.50
C GLN A 85 -1.12 -17.00 -26.42
N GLY A 86 -1.75 -18.01 -25.80
CA GLY A 86 -1.11 -18.83 -24.76
C GLY A 86 -0.99 -18.15 -23.40
N ARG A 87 -1.57 -16.95 -23.23
CA ARG A 87 -1.49 -16.16 -21.99
C ARG A 87 -2.87 -15.84 -21.44
N THR A 88 -2.97 -15.81 -20.12
CA THR A 88 -4.17 -15.45 -19.38
C THR A 88 -4.06 -14.02 -18.89
N THR A 89 -5.17 -13.29 -18.93
CA THR A 89 -5.27 -11.91 -18.43
C THR A 89 -6.04 -11.87 -17.11
N TYR A 90 -5.66 -10.98 -16.21
CA TYR A 90 -6.35 -10.65 -14.96
C TYR A 90 -6.47 -9.13 -14.79
N TYR A 91 -7.56 -8.66 -14.21
CA TYR A 91 -7.83 -7.22 -14.05
C TYR A 91 -8.14 -6.83 -12.60
N ALA A 92 -7.44 -5.80 -12.11
CA ALA A 92 -7.76 -5.14 -10.85
C ALA A 92 -8.17 -3.69 -11.12
N LEU A 93 -9.37 -3.32 -10.68
CA LEU A 93 -9.91 -1.97 -10.77
C LEU A 93 -10.06 -1.40 -9.35
N ASN A 94 -9.35 -0.30 -9.04
CA ASN A 94 -9.27 0.29 -7.70
C ASN A 94 -8.92 -0.74 -6.60
N GLY A 95 -8.19 -1.79 -6.96
CA GLY A 95 -7.82 -2.86 -6.04
C GLY A 95 -8.90 -3.90 -5.76
N SER A 96 -10.03 -3.85 -6.46
CA SER A 96 -11.02 -4.92 -6.50
C SER A 96 -10.94 -5.66 -7.84
N VAL A 97 -11.51 -6.86 -7.88
CA VAL A 97 -11.54 -7.72 -9.06
C VAL A 97 -12.98 -8.08 -9.38
N ASN A 98 -13.25 -8.52 -10.61
CA ASN A 98 -14.53 -9.14 -10.91
C ASN A 98 -14.71 -10.39 -10.03
N ARG A 99 -15.79 -10.40 -9.26
CA ARG A 99 -16.03 -11.40 -8.21
C ARG A 99 -16.41 -12.77 -8.76
N VAL A 100 -16.89 -12.82 -10.00
CA VAL A 100 -17.21 -14.07 -10.72
C VAL A 100 -15.96 -14.65 -11.37
N ASP A 101 -15.24 -13.81 -12.09
CA ASP A 101 -14.02 -14.20 -12.81
C ASP A 101 -13.09 -13.01 -12.97
N ALA A 102 -12.03 -12.97 -12.17
CA ALA A 102 -11.00 -11.94 -12.19
C ALA A 102 -10.27 -11.78 -13.55
N ARG A 103 -10.45 -12.73 -14.47
CA ARG A 103 -9.93 -12.67 -15.84
C ARG A 103 -10.73 -11.74 -16.75
N GLN A 104 -11.84 -11.21 -16.25
CA GLN A 104 -12.70 -10.27 -16.94
C GLN A 104 -12.72 -8.95 -16.18
N LEU A 105 -12.90 -7.85 -16.91
CA LEU A 105 -13.23 -6.57 -16.27
C LEU A 105 -14.57 -6.68 -15.53
N THR A 106 -14.69 -5.88 -14.47
CA THR A 106 -15.94 -5.73 -13.72
C THR A 106 -17.10 -5.38 -14.66
N GLN A 107 -18.26 -5.97 -14.38
CA GLN A 107 -19.51 -5.59 -15.03
C GLN A 107 -20.31 -4.59 -14.17
N GLN A 108 -19.69 -4.01 -13.15
CA GLN A 108 -20.28 -2.89 -12.41
C GLN A 108 -20.13 -1.58 -13.20
N PRO A 109 -21.11 -0.68 -13.10
CA PRO A 109 -21.01 0.64 -13.71
C PRO A 109 -19.92 1.47 -13.05
N LEU A 110 -19.14 2.19 -13.85
CA LEU A 110 -18.18 3.17 -13.37
C LEU A 110 -18.90 4.42 -12.82
N LEU A 111 -18.32 5.00 -11.77
CA LEU A 111 -18.68 6.34 -11.32
C LEU A 111 -17.80 7.38 -12.02
N PRO A 112 -18.37 8.34 -12.77
CA PRO A 112 -17.60 9.39 -13.44
C PRO A 112 -16.95 10.35 -12.44
N ASN A 113 -16.01 11.16 -12.93
CA ASN A 113 -15.37 12.24 -12.17
C ASN A 113 -14.55 11.80 -10.94
N ARG A 114 -14.04 10.55 -10.96
CA ARG A 114 -13.11 10.01 -9.95
C ARG A 114 -11.90 9.38 -10.62
N TRP A 115 -10.75 9.41 -9.94
CA TRP A 115 -9.58 8.64 -10.36
C TRP A 115 -9.86 7.14 -10.25
N ILE A 116 -9.48 6.45 -11.31
CA ILE A 116 -9.59 5.01 -11.48
C ILE A 116 -8.18 4.49 -11.72
N HIS A 117 -7.79 3.52 -10.92
CA HIS A 117 -6.57 2.77 -11.08
C HIS A 117 -6.91 1.40 -11.66
N LEU A 118 -6.41 1.10 -12.86
CA LEU A 118 -6.54 -0.20 -13.50
C LEU A 118 -5.15 -0.83 -13.64
N VAL A 119 -5.03 -2.08 -13.22
CA VAL A 119 -3.88 -2.91 -13.55
C VAL A 119 -4.38 -4.16 -14.26
N LYS A 120 -3.77 -4.43 -15.41
CA LYS A 120 -3.95 -5.65 -16.19
C LYS A 120 -2.69 -6.50 -16.06
N TYR A 121 -2.83 -7.71 -15.55
CA TYR A 121 -1.74 -8.69 -15.47
C TYR A 121 -1.90 -9.69 -16.59
N VAL A 122 -0.82 -9.99 -17.31
CA VAL A 122 -0.79 -10.97 -18.40
C VAL A 122 0.27 -12.02 -18.09
N THR A 123 -0.10 -13.29 -18.18
CA THR A 123 0.74 -14.40 -17.68
C THR A 123 0.59 -15.70 -18.46
N GLU A 124 1.63 -16.53 -18.44
CA GLU A 124 1.55 -17.95 -18.81
C GLU A 124 1.10 -18.86 -17.65
N VAL A 125 0.98 -18.31 -16.43
CA VAL A 125 0.56 -19.05 -15.25
C VAL A 125 -0.97 -19.20 -15.22
N ALA A 126 -1.44 -20.45 -15.20
CA ALA A 126 -2.87 -20.75 -15.18
C ALA A 126 -3.59 -20.27 -13.90
N ASN A 127 -2.89 -20.10 -12.78
CA ASN A 127 -3.43 -19.60 -11.51
C ASN A 127 -2.51 -18.54 -10.87
N VAL A 128 -2.89 -17.26 -10.97
CA VAL A 128 -2.11 -16.14 -10.39
C VAL A 128 -2.17 -16.04 -8.87
N ASN A 129 -2.99 -16.86 -8.20
CA ASN A 129 -2.95 -16.98 -6.74
C ASN A 129 -1.81 -17.87 -6.24
N SER A 130 -1.08 -18.52 -7.15
CA SER A 130 0.07 -19.34 -6.80
C SER A 130 1.36 -18.53 -6.80
N GLU A 131 2.31 -18.89 -5.94
CA GLU A 131 3.65 -18.28 -5.92
C GLU A 131 4.41 -18.50 -7.24
N SER A 132 3.95 -19.39 -8.12
CA SER A 132 4.52 -19.58 -9.45
C SER A 132 4.46 -18.33 -10.33
N TRP A 133 3.61 -17.34 -9.98
CA TRP A 133 3.61 -16.01 -10.60
C TRP A 133 4.77 -15.12 -10.14
N LEU A 134 5.26 -15.25 -8.91
CA LEU A 134 6.27 -14.36 -8.30
C LEU A 134 7.70 -14.57 -8.85
N THR A 135 7.86 -15.26 -9.98
CA THR A 135 9.12 -15.89 -10.34
C THR A 135 9.66 -15.50 -11.72
N SER A 136 10.77 -14.79 -11.74
CA SER A 136 11.82 -15.01 -12.74
C SER A 136 13.24 -15.06 -12.14
N ALA A 137 13.62 -14.30 -11.11
CA ALA A 137 15.00 -14.30 -10.60
C ALA A 137 15.39 -15.67 -9.98
N PHE A 138 14.48 -16.32 -9.25
CA PHE A 138 14.69 -17.67 -8.72
C PHE A 138 14.50 -18.79 -9.76
N ASN A 139 13.77 -18.55 -10.85
CA ASN A 139 13.47 -19.55 -11.89
C ASN A 139 14.35 -19.44 -13.16
N VAL A 140 15.03 -18.32 -13.37
CA VAL A 140 16.06 -18.12 -14.41
C VAL A 140 17.24 -19.06 -14.15
N ALA A 141 17.59 -19.29 -12.87
CA ALA A 141 18.59 -20.29 -12.47
C ALA A 141 18.17 -21.74 -12.82
N ALA A 142 16.88 -21.99 -13.05
CA ALA A 142 16.32 -23.30 -13.39
C ALA A 142 15.90 -23.45 -14.88
N GLY A 143 16.16 -22.44 -15.73
CA GLY A 143 15.88 -22.51 -17.17
C GLY A 143 14.39 -22.50 -17.56
N GLN A 144 13.48 -22.11 -16.67
CA GLN A 144 12.02 -22.13 -16.88
C GLN A 144 11.37 -20.76 -16.65
N ALA A 145 11.85 -19.72 -17.32
CA ALA A 145 11.23 -18.40 -17.23
C ALA A 145 9.82 -18.41 -17.85
N LYS A 146 8.78 -18.20 -17.03
CA LYS A 146 7.40 -17.99 -17.51
C LYS A 146 7.20 -16.50 -17.78
N TYR A 147 6.45 -16.16 -18.82
CA TYR A 147 6.11 -14.77 -19.09
C TYR A 147 5.16 -14.20 -18.04
N ALA A 148 5.49 -12.99 -17.56
CA ALA A 148 4.68 -12.17 -16.69
C ALA A 148 4.84 -10.69 -17.06
N ALA A 149 3.73 -10.01 -17.28
CA ALA A 149 3.68 -8.58 -17.52
C ALA A 149 2.54 -7.90 -16.75
N ALA A 150 2.76 -6.64 -16.40
CA ALA A 150 1.74 -5.78 -15.79
C ALA A 150 1.61 -4.48 -16.60
N TYR A 151 0.37 -4.18 -16.99
CA TYR A 151 -0.01 -2.97 -17.71
C TYR A 151 -0.89 -2.11 -16.82
N GLU A 152 -0.37 -0.95 -16.46
CA GLU A 152 -1.06 -0.02 -15.58
C GLU A 152 -1.62 1.17 -16.36
N ALA A 153 -2.86 1.53 -16.06
CA ALA A 153 -3.45 2.80 -16.46
C ALA A 153 -4.11 3.48 -15.26
N ILE A 154 -3.86 4.79 -15.15
CA ILE A 154 -4.57 5.66 -14.21
C ILE A 154 -5.31 6.70 -15.04
N PHE A 155 -6.62 6.84 -14.80
CA PHE A 155 -7.47 7.70 -15.59
C PHE A 155 -8.72 8.12 -14.82
N TRP A 156 -9.46 9.08 -15.36
CA TRP A 156 -10.82 9.36 -14.92
C TRP A 156 -11.77 9.37 -16.11
N VAL A 157 -13.06 9.22 -15.83
CA VAL A 157 -14.10 9.22 -16.85
C VAL A 157 -14.87 10.54 -16.80
N ARG A 158 -14.82 11.27 -17.92
CA ARG A 158 -15.61 12.47 -18.14
C ARG A 158 -16.93 12.09 -18.79
N ASP A 159 -18.04 12.25 -18.08
CA ASP A 159 -19.37 12.07 -18.64
C ASP A 159 -19.91 13.43 -19.12
N SER A 160 -20.22 13.57 -20.41
CA SER A 160 -20.79 14.80 -20.97
C SER A 160 -22.30 14.95 -20.71
N LEU A 161 -22.96 13.89 -20.24
CA LEU A 161 -24.36 13.92 -19.82
C LEU A 161 -24.55 14.24 -18.34
N ASP A 162 -23.50 14.04 -17.53
CA ASP A 162 -23.54 14.40 -16.11
C ASP A 162 -23.41 15.92 -15.96
N LYS A 163 -24.57 16.57 -15.82
CA LYS A 163 -24.67 18.02 -15.54
C LYS A 163 -24.58 18.34 -14.06
N THR A 164 -24.44 17.34 -13.19
CA THR A 164 -24.27 17.57 -11.76
C THR A 164 -22.97 18.36 -11.63
N PRO A 165 -22.98 19.59 -11.08
CA PRO A 165 -21.73 20.23 -10.71
C PRO A 165 -21.08 19.24 -9.77
N SER A 166 -19.94 18.68 -10.17
CA SER A 166 -19.23 17.70 -9.37
C SER A 166 -19.02 18.34 -8.00
N LYS A 167 -19.90 18.05 -7.03
CA LYS A 167 -19.62 18.30 -5.62
C LYS A 167 -18.25 17.68 -5.46
N ILE A 168 -17.28 18.47 -5.04
CA ILE A 168 -15.88 18.08 -5.01
C ILE A 168 -15.79 16.87 -4.08
N ALA A 169 -16.01 15.69 -4.64
CA ALA A 169 -15.78 14.44 -3.96
C ALA A 169 -14.28 14.43 -3.72
N TYR A 170 -13.89 13.84 -2.60
CA TYR A 170 -12.54 13.68 -2.07
C TYR A 170 -11.47 13.16 -3.06
N THR A 171 -11.80 12.94 -4.34
CA THR A 171 -11.01 12.31 -5.39
C THR A 171 -11.03 13.08 -6.72
N GLN A 172 -11.37 14.38 -6.74
CA GLN A 172 -11.43 15.14 -8.00
C GLN A 172 -10.12 15.10 -8.81
N PRO A 173 -10.21 15.29 -10.15
CA PRO A 173 -9.04 15.39 -11.01
C PRO A 173 -8.27 16.67 -10.70
N LEU A 174 -7.26 16.53 -9.85
CA LEU A 174 -6.23 17.55 -9.64
C LEU A 174 -5.32 17.70 -10.88
N TRP A 175 -5.49 16.80 -11.84
CA TRP A 175 -4.87 16.77 -13.15
C TRP A 175 -5.96 16.78 -14.25
N PRO A 176 -6.34 17.96 -14.79
CA PRO A 176 -7.48 18.06 -15.71
C PRO A 176 -7.18 17.55 -17.13
N ASN A 177 -5.91 17.31 -17.46
CA ASN A 177 -5.44 17.03 -18.81
C ASN A 177 -4.74 15.68 -18.87
N ASN A 178 -4.59 15.13 -20.06
CA ASN A 178 -3.83 13.90 -20.31
C ASN A 178 -2.30 14.10 -20.43
N GLY A 179 -1.78 15.21 -19.91
CA GLY A 179 -0.36 15.59 -20.02
C GLY A 179 0.46 15.22 -18.79
N ALA A 180 1.77 15.50 -18.87
CA ALA A 180 2.72 15.39 -17.75
C ALA A 180 2.29 16.28 -16.58
N VAL A 181 2.55 15.85 -15.34
CA VAL A 181 2.45 16.70 -14.14
C VAL A 181 3.34 17.93 -14.33
N GLY A 182 2.76 19.12 -14.42
CA GLY A 182 3.41 20.44 -14.50
C GLY A 182 3.12 21.39 -13.33
N ASP A 183 2.08 21.11 -12.53
CA ASP A 183 1.64 21.90 -11.37
C ASP A 183 0.60 21.11 -10.56
N SER A 184 1.00 20.47 -9.45
CA SER A 184 0.06 19.70 -8.64
C SER A 184 -0.93 20.60 -7.92
N ARG A 185 -2.20 20.45 -8.27
CA ARG A 185 -3.27 21.25 -7.67
C ARG A 185 -3.64 20.80 -6.25
N ILE A 186 -3.08 19.70 -5.73
CA ILE A 186 -3.47 19.15 -4.42
C ILE A 186 -3.34 20.17 -3.31
N PHE A 187 -2.17 20.81 -3.16
CA PHE A 187 -1.91 21.72 -2.07
C PHE A 187 -2.70 23.02 -2.23
N LYS A 188 -2.91 23.47 -3.47
CA LYS A 188 -3.66 24.70 -3.78
C LYS A 188 -5.17 24.55 -3.58
N GLN A 189 -5.75 23.42 -3.98
CA GLN A 189 -7.21 23.22 -4.00
C GLN A 189 -7.75 22.55 -2.73
N THR A 190 -6.95 21.77 -2.00
CA THR A 190 -7.41 21.18 -0.75
C THR A 190 -7.75 22.29 0.26
N PRO A 191 -8.90 22.23 0.95
CA PRO A 191 -9.21 23.14 2.05
C PRO A 191 -8.14 23.11 3.14
N ALA A 192 -8.00 24.22 3.88
CA ALA A 192 -7.08 24.25 5.01
C ALA A 192 -7.57 23.32 6.14
N PHE A 193 -6.65 22.62 6.78
CA PHE A 193 -6.95 21.81 7.97
C PHE A 193 -5.75 21.76 8.92
N THR A 194 -6.01 21.41 10.17
CA THR A 194 -5.01 21.30 11.23
C THR A 194 -5.11 19.94 11.91
N LEU A 195 -3.96 19.33 12.17
CA LEU A 195 -3.83 18.10 12.96
C LEU A 195 -3.31 18.47 14.36
N LEU A 196 -4.00 18.00 15.40
CA LEU A 196 -3.64 18.33 16.78
C LEU A 196 -2.54 17.44 17.37
N ASN A 197 -2.61 16.12 17.13
CA ASN A 197 -1.75 15.11 17.76
C ASN A 197 -1.00 14.22 16.75
N LYS A 198 -1.14 14.50 15.45
CA LYS A 198 -0.47 13.77 14.36
C LYS A 198 0.38 14.75 13.54
N LYS A 199 1.50 14.26 13.02
CA LYS A 199 2.31 14.96 12.02
C LYS A 199 2.39 14.11 10.76
N TYR A 200 2.59 14.72 9.60
CA TYR A 200 2.81 13.98 8.38
C TYR A 200 3.60 14.78 7.35
N GLY A 201 4.20 14.08 6.40
CA GLY A 201 4.88 14.69 5.26
C GLY A 201 5.86 13.71 4.64
N SER A 202 6.91 14.26 4.05
CA SER A 202 8.04 13.51 3.51
C SER A 202 9.33 14.12 4.00
N GLU A 203 10.41 13.34 3.93
CA GLU A 203 11.76 13.80 4.12
C GLU A 203 12.11 14.92 3.12
N SER A 204 11.72 14.73 1.86
CA SER A 204 11.89 15.72 0.80
C SER A 204 10.65 16.62 0.71
N LEU A 205 10.81 17.83 0.17
CA LEU A 205 9.69 18.74 -0.07
C LEU A 205 9.47 18.88 -1.58
N PRO A 206 8.21 19.01 -2.03
CA PRO A 206 7.94 19.48 -3.38
C PRO A 206 8.45 20.93 -3.52
N ILE A 207 9.61 21.11 -4.16
CA ILE A 207 10.34 22.39 -4.21
C ILE A 207 9.61 23.47 -5.02
N ASP A 208 8.79 23.05 -5.98
CA ASP A 208 7.98 23.96 -6.80
C ASP A 208 6.69 24.39 -6.08
N GLU A 209 6.38 23.81 -4.92
CA GLU A 209 5.21 24.17 -4.14
C GLU A 209 5.55 25.26 -3.10
N PRO A 210 4.84 26.41 -3.12
CA PRO A 210 5.00 27.41 -2.08
C PRO A 210 4.77 26.84 -0.67
N ILE A 211 5.68 27.14 0.27
CA ILE A 211 5.59 26.68 1.67
C ILE A 211 4.22 26.98 2.30
N LYS A 212 3.60 28.13 1.98
CA LYS A 212 2.27 28.50 2.46
C LYS A 212 1.19 27.46 2.10
N ASN A 213 1.28 26.83 0.92
CA ASN A 213 0.32 25.84 0.47
C ASN A 213 0.55 24.49 1.17
N LEU A 214 1.82 24.13 1.42
CA LEU A 214 2.18 22.98 2.25
C LEU A 214 1.68 23.14 3.69
N GLN A 215 1.91 24.31 4.30
CA GLN A 215 1.45 24.63 5.66
C GLN A 215 -0.08 24.65 5.77
N LYS A 216 -0.78 25.12 4.73
CA LYS A 216 -2.25 25.15 4.70
C LYS A 216 -2.87 23.77 4.90
N VAL A 217 -2.25 22.73 4.35
CA VAL A 217 -2.68 21.33 4.55
C VAL A 217 -1.93 20.66 5.71
N ASN A 218 -1.22 21.42 6.55
CA ASN A 218 -0.44 20.90 7.67
C ASN A 218 0.66 19.89 7.29
N TRP A 219 1.16 19.95 6.05
CA TRP A 219 2.34 19.19 5.64
C TRP A 219 3.55 19.66 6.43
N ASN A 220 4.30 18.73 7.00
CA ASN A 220 5.40 19.09 7.89
C ASN A 220 6.61 19.63 7.11
N VAL A 221 6.75 20.95 7.13
CA VAL A 221 7.88 21.69 6.55
C VAL A 221 8.96 22.06 7.57
N ASN A 222 8.73 21.76 8.86
CA ASN A 222 9.66 22.10 9.93
C ASN A 222 10.95 21.26 9.79
N PRO A 223 12.14 21.81 10.09
CA PRO A 223 13.37 21.04 10.20
C PRO A 223 13.26 19.78 11.09
N THR A 224 12.36 19.75 12.07
CA THR A 224 12.12 18.59 12.96
C THR A 224 11.38 17.43 12.30
N LYS A 225 10.99 17.54 11.03
CA LYS A 225 10.36 16.45 10.26
C LYS A 225 11.26 15.21 10.18
N PHE A 226 10.64 14.08 9.86
CA PHE A 226 11.36 12.81 9.74
C PHE A 226 12.54 12.91 8.76
N LYS A 227 13.65 12.24 9.09
CA LYS A 227 14.85 12.17 8.25
C LYS A 227 15.38 10.74 8.20
N LEU A 228 15.71 10.25 6.99
CA LEU A 228 16.55 9.08 6.81
C LEU A 228 17.99 9.57 6.58
N LEU A 229 18.93 9.04 7.34
CA LEU A 229 20.36 9.31 7.18
C LEU A 229 20.98 8.19 6.34
N TYR A 230 21.70 8.54 5.28
CA TYR A 230 22.20 7.59 4.29
C TYR A 230 23.71 7.38 4.45
N ALA A 231 24.33 6.70 3.49
CA ALA A 231 25.74 6.33 3.49
C ALA A 231 26.71 7.49 3.81
N GLY A 232 26.42 8.71 3.33
CA GLY A 232 27.25 9.89 3.59
C GLY A 232 27.31 10.28 5.08
N GLU A 233 26.16 10.29 5.75
CA GLU A 233 26.10 10.53 7.19
C GLU A 233 26.72 9.38 7.98
N VAL A 234 26.54 8.13 7.53
CA VAL A 234 27.14 6.95 8.15
C VAL A 234 28.68 7.02 8.07
N ASP A 235 29.26 7.41 6.94
CA ASP A 235 30.70 7.63 6.80
C ASP A 235 31.20 8.74 7.76
N GLY A 236 30.43 9.82 7.89
CA GLY A 236 30.69 10.88 8.87
C GLY A 236 30.73 10.38 10.33
N LEU A 237 29.77 9.53 10.71
CA LEU A 237 29.73 8.88 12.03
C LEU A 237 30.99 8.03 12.27
N ILE A 238 31.39 7.22 11.31
CA ILE A 238 32.55 6.34 11.45
C ILE A 238 33.84 7.15 11.60
N LYS A 239 34.02 8.19 10.78
CA LYS A 239 35.17 9.11 10.89
C LYS A 239 35.22 9.82 12.24
N HIS A 240 34.06 10.09 12.86
CA HIS A 240 33.97 10.68 14.19
C HIS A 240 34.38 9.70 15.30
N ILE A 241 33.84 8.48 15.27
CA ILE A 241 34.07 7.47 16.33
C ILE A 241 35.49 6.89 16.27
N LYS A 242 36.04 6.74 15.05
CA LYS A 242 37.35 6.12 14.81
C LYS A 242 37.47 4.75 15.50
N PRO A 243 36.59 3.77 15.16
CA PRO A 243 36.61 2.47 15.80
C PRO A 243 37.98 1.80 15.65
N ARG A 244 38.42 1.12 16.72
CA ARG A 244 39.70 0.40 16.71
C ARG A 244 39.53 -0.91 15.95
N ASN A 245 40.46 -1.19 15.03
CA ASN A 245 40.40 -2.32 14.09
C ASN A 245 39.20 -2.19 13.13
N LYS A 246 39.17 -2.98 12.05
CA LYS A 246 38.05 -3.00 11.09
C LYS A 246 36.78 -3.56 11.75
N GLN A 247 36.15 -2.80 12.64
CA GLN A 247 34.98 -3.20 13.43
C GLN A 247 33.78 -2.30 13.10
N GLY A 248 32.62 -2.89 12.86
CA GLY A 248 31.35 -2.16 12.71
C GLY A 248 30.70 -1.81 14.05
N ILE A 249 29.58 -1.06 14.02
CA ILE A 249 28.83 -0.67 15.23
C ILE A 249 28.45 -1.84 16.11
N THR A 250 28.28 -3.02 15.52
CA THR A 250 27.82 -4.25 16.18
C THR A 250 28.78 -4.71 17.29
N ARG A 251 29.97 -4.10 17.36
CA ARG A 251 31.01 -4.39 18.35
C ARG A 251 31.44 -3.17 19.16
N PHE A 252 30.70 -2.06 19.08
CA PHE A 252 31.01 -0.87 19.87
C PHE A 252 30.84 -1.14 21.37
N ASP A 253 31.82 -0.68 22.15
CA ASP A 253 31.68 -0.65 23.60
C ASP A 253 30.69 0.45 24.06
N SER A 254 30.35 0.47 25.34
CA SER A 254 29.39 1.45 25.88
C SER A 254 29.78 2.90 25.60
N LYS A 255 31.08 3.23 25.63
CA LYS A 255 31.57 4.59 25.40
C LYS A 255 31.41 4.98 23.92
N GLN A 256 31.73 4.06 23.01
CA GLN A 256 31.54 4.25 21.58
C GLN A 256 30.05 4.37 21.22
N LEU A 257 29.16 3.60 21.88
CA LEU A 257 27.72 3.74 21.72
C LEU A 257 27.20 5.09 22.23
N ASP A 258 27.73 5.60 23.33
CA ASP A 258 27.39 6.93 23.82
C ASP A 258 27.85 8.03 22.85
N GLN A 259 29.04 7.89 22.27
CA GLN A 259 29.53 8.79 21.22
C GLN A 259 28.68 8.71 19.94
N ALA A 260 28.29 7.50 19.54
CA ALA A 260 27.41 7.29 18.38
C ALA A 260 26.04 7.94 18.60
N ALA A 261 25.45 7.73 19.78
CA ALA A 261 24.17 8.35 20.14
C ALA A 261 24.27 9.89 20.12
N ASP A 262 25.35 10.46 20.65
CA ASP A 262 25.58 11.90 20.64
C ASP A 262 25.72 12.46 19.23
N TRP A 263 26.49 11.77 18.38
CA TRP A 263 26.71 12.19 17.01
C TRP A 263 25.42 12.14 16.20
N LEU A 264 24.71 11.00 16.22
CA LEU A 264 23.46 10.79 15.48
C LEU A 264 22.36 11.75 15.94
N ALA A 265 22.23 11.98 17.26
CA ALA A 265 21.22 12.91 17.76
C ALA A 265 21.51 14.37 17.37
N LYS A 266 22.77 14.74 17.14
CA LYS A 266 23.19 16.09 16.74
C LYS A 266 23.28 16.29 15.22
N SER A 267 23.40 15.21 14.44
CA SER A 267 23.53 15.27 12.97
C SER A 267 22.23 15.70 12.27
N THR A 268 21.09 15.60 12.96
CA THR A 268 19.78 16.01 12.43
C THR A 268 18.94 16.74 13.48
N PRO A 269 18.20 17.80 13.13
CA PRO A 269 17.22 18.41 14.02
C PRO A 269 15.93 17.59 14.17
N ALA A 270 15.76 16.49 13.42
CA ALA A 270 14.55 15.66 13.42
C ALA A 270 14.16 15.13 14.83
N ASP A 271 12.86 15.14 15.13
CA ASP A 271 12.30 14.53 16.36
C ASP A 271 12.34 13.00 16.29
N ALA A 272 12.18 12.46 15.07
CA ALA A 272 12.25 11.06 14.75
C ALA A 272 13.08 10.87 13.49
N PHE A 273 14.01 9.92 13.49
CA PHE A 273 14.88 9.67 12.35
C PHE A 273 15.26 8.20 12.26
N SER A 274 15.76 7.83 11.09
CA SER A 274 16.30 6.51 10.83
C SER A 274 17.68 6.63 10.20
N VAL A 275 18.45 5.55 10.25
CA VAL A 275 19.72 5.44 9.54
C VAL A 275 19.65 4.21 8.65
N ASP A 276 20.02 4.39 7.38
CA ASP A 276 20.23 3.34 6.41
C ASP A 276 21.66 2.80 6.52
N PHE A 277 21.86 1.82 7.40
CA PHE A 277 23.15 1.15 7.57
C PHE A 277 23.38 0.12 6.45
N GLU A 278 23.38 0.56 5.20
CA GLU A 278 23.77 -0.29 4.08
C GLU A 278 25.23 -0.77 4.25
N PRO A 279 25.57 -2.00 3.85
CA PRO A 279 26.92 -2.52 3.98
C PRO A 279 27.91 -1.70 3.13
N GLY A 280 28.90 -1.10 3.79
CA GLY A 280 30.02 -0.43 3.13
C GLY A 280 30.99 -1.42 2.48
N LYS A 281 31.92 -0.93 1.65
CA LYS A 281 32.92 -1.80 1.01
C LYS A 281 34.01 -2.18 2.01
N ALA A 282 34.43 -3.44 2.02
CA ALA A 282 35.45 -3.96 2.94
C ALA A 282 36.81 -3.23 2.90
N GLU A 283 37.08 -2.54 1.79
CA GLU A 283 38.25 -1.69 1.54
C GLU A 283 38.24 -0.34 2.29
N GLU A 284 37.08 0.11 2.79
CA GLU A 284 36.91 1.38 3.53
C GLU A 284 37.37 1.30 4.99
N GLY A 285 37.86 0.13 5.44
CA GLY A 285 38.43 -0.05 6.78
C GLY A 285 37.41 -0.16 7.91
N TRP A 286 36.13 -0.10 7.58
CA TRP A 286 34.99 -0.40 8.45
C TRP A 286 33.98 -1.24 7.64
N TYR A 287 33.27 -2.16 8.28
CA TYR A 287 32.22 -2.95 7.61
C TYR A 287 31.02 -3.11 8.55
N TRP A 288 29.81 -2.88 8.03
CA TRP A 288 28.57 -3.19 8.74
C TRP A 288 28.19 -4.63 8.44
N ASP A 289 28.13 -5.45 9.49
CA ASP A 289 27.70 -6.83 9.39
C ASP A 289 26.32 -6.97 10.00
N MET A 290 25.30 -6.85 9.16
CA MET A 290 23.89 -7.10 9.56
C MET A 290 23.66 -8.56 9.96
N SER A 291 24.57 -9.48 9.59
CA SER A 291 24.52 -10.87 10.01
C SER A 291 25.18 -11.10 11.38
N ASP A 292 25.85 -10.09 11.97
CA ASP A 292 26.42 -10.21 13.30
C ASP A 292 25.30 -10.44 14.33
N PRO A 293 25.35 -11.51 15.14
CA PRO A 293 24.31 -11.82 16.13
C PRO A 293 24.04 -10.70 17.15
N ASN A 294 24.96 -9.74 17.31
CA ASN A 294 24.78 -8.60 18.20
C ASN A 294 24.03 -7.43 17.57
N PHE A 295 23.75 -7.44 16.26
CA PHE A 295 23.15 -6.31 15.55
C PHE A 295 21.88 -5.79 16.23
N GLY A 296 20.89 -6.67 16.45
CA GLY A 296 19.63 -6.30 17.10
C GLY A 296 19.81 -5.75 18.51
N LYS A 297 20.70 -6.35 19.31
CA LYS A 297 21.02 -5.87 20.66
C LYS A 297 21.60 -4.47 20.62
N ILE A 298 22.56 -4.22 19.73
CA ILE A 298 23.25 -2.93 19.61
C ILE A 298 22.30 -1.85 19.09
N MET A 299 21.44 -2.17 18.12
CA MET A 299 20.43 -1.23 17.61
C MET A 299 19.41 -0.85 18.70
N TYR A 300 18.96 -1.81 19.50
CA TYR A 300 18.12 -1.55 20.67
C TYR A 300 18.82 -0.60 21.66
N GLU A 301 20.07 -0.92 21.98
CA GLU A 301 20.91 -0.17 22.91
C GLU A 301 21.19 1.26 22.46
N LEU A 302 21.42 1.47 21.16
CA LEU A 302 21.62 2.77 20.56
C LEU A 302 20.32 3.60 20.59
N SER A 303 19.19 2.97 20.23
CA SER A 303 17.87 3.60 20.29
C SER A 303 17.48 4.03 21.71
N ASP A 304 17.73 3.17 22.70
CA ASP A 304 17.48 3.49 24.12
C ASP A 304 18.33 4.68 24.60
N ARG A 305 19.61 4.72 24.23
CA ARG A 305 20.53 5.82 24.59
C ARG A 305 20.11 7.15 23.96
N ILE A 306 19.79 7.14 22.66
CA ILE A 306 19.31 8.35 21.96
C ILE A 306 18.02 8.86 22.63
N TYR A 307 17.09 7.97 22.93
CA TYR A 307 15.83 8.35 23.57
C TYR A 307 16.03 8.91 24.99
N LYS A 308 16.79 8.23 25.85
CA LYS A 308 17.01 8.67 27.24
C LYS A 308 17.81 9.96 27.35
N ARG A 309 18.77 10.19 26.45
CA ARG A 309 19.66 11.35 26.50
C ARG A 309 19.09 12.58 25.79
N TYR A 310 18.32 12.38 24.73
CA TYR A 310 17.87 13.46 23.84
C TYR A 310 16.36 13.51 23.59
N GLY A 311 15.59 12.52 24.04
CA GLY A 311 14.15 12.43 23.78
C GLY A 311 13.79 12.14 22.31
N LYS A 312 14.78 11.87 21.46
CA LYS A 312 14.57 11.58 20.03
C LYS A 312 14.21 10.14 19.78
N LEU A 313 13.41 9.91 18.74
CA LEU A 313 12.97 8.57 18.34
C LEU A 313 13.86 8.05 17.21
N PHE A 314 14.54 6.94 17.44
CA PHE A 314 15.47 6.35 16.48
C PHE A 314 15.15 4.88 16.23
N TYR A 315 15.22 4.48 14.97
CA TYR A 315 15.27 3.08 14.54
C TYR A 315 16.29 2.92 13.41
N SER A 316 16.77 1.70 13.18
CA SER A 316 17.56 1.38 11.99
C SER A 316 16.62 1.02 10.85
N TRP A 317 16.87 1.58 9.67
CA TRP A 317 16.10 1.30 8.45
C TRP A 317 16.14 -0.18 8.10
N ILE A 318 17.31 -0.80 8.27
CA ILE A 318 17.52 -2.24 8.14
C ILE A 318 17.73 -2.82 9.54
N GLY A 319 16.86 -3.71 9.98
CA GLY A 319 17.06 -4.35 11.28
C GLY A 319 16.00 -5.37 11.67
N ASP A 320 16.13 -5.86 12.89
CA ASP A 320 15.26 -6.91 13.40
C ASP A 320 13.81 -6.47 13.44
N ALA A 321 12.93 -7.38 13.05
CA ALA A 321 11.50 -7.21 13.16
C ALA A 321 11.00 -7.51 14.59
N PRO A 322 9.90 -6.87 15.05
CA PRO A 322 9.24 -7.29 16.28
C PRO A 322 8.84 -8.77 16.20
N SER A 323 9.17 -9.53 17.24
CA SER A 323 8.85 -10.96 17.31
C SER A 323 8.33 -11.37 18.68
N PHE A 324 7.60 -12.49 18.73
CA PHE A 324 7.03 -13.04 19.94
C PHE A 324 6.76 -14.54 19.79
N THR A 325 6.50 -15.23 20.89
CA THR A 325 6.07 -16.63 20.90
C THR A 325 4.59 -16.71 21.26
N PHE A 326 3.86 -17.58 20.58
CA PHE A 326 2.46 -17.91 20.88
C PHE A 326 2.25 -19.40 20.67
N LYS A 327 1.76 -20.10 21.72
CA LYS A 327 1.50 -21.55 21.72
C LYS A 327 2.67 -22.39 21.14
N GLY A 328 3.91 -22.06 21.53
CA GLY A 328 5.12 -22.76 21.09
C GLY A 328 5.68 -22.32 19.72
N ASN A 329 4.97 -21.47 18.98
CA ASN A 329 5.40 -20.96 17.68
C ASN A 329 5.95 -19.54 17.78
N THR A 330 7.07 -19.25 17.10
CA THR A 330 7.62 -17.89 16.99
C THR A 330 7.02 -17.14 15.82
N PHE A 331 6.60 -15.89 16.03
CA PHE A 331 6.04 -14.99 15.03
C PHE A 331 6.92 -13.75 14.88
N THR A 332 6.98 -13.23 13.66
CA THR A 332 7.74 -12.04 13.28
C THR A 332 6.83 -11.12 12.47
N LEU A 333 6.78 -9.82 12.78
CA LEU A 333 5.79 -8.87 12.21
C LEU A 333 6.43 -7.80 11.31
N ASP A 334 7.41 -8.18 10.50
CA ASP A 334 7.97 -7.31 9.46
C ASP A 334 8.52 -8.11 8.28
N GLY A 335 8.97 -7.41 7.22
CA GLY A 335 9.49 -8.02 6.01
C GLY A 335 8.43 -8.86 5.27
N TYR A 336 8.77 -10.08 4.84
CA TYR A 336 7.84 -10.96 4.13
C TYR A 336 6.55 -11.27 4.91
N ALA A 337 6.59 -11.21 6.25
CA ALA A 337 5.42 -11.41 7.08
C ALA A 337 4.39 -10.26 6.97
N ASN A 338 4.75 -9.09 6.41
CA ASN A 338 3.79 -8.03 6.09
C ASN A 338 3.01 -8.31 4.81
N ASP A 339 3.47 -9.26 3.99
CA ASP A 339 2.90 -9.52 2.68
C ASP A 339 1.82 -10.62 2.74
N ASN A 340 1.86 -11.48 3.76
CA ASN A 340 0.99 -12.64 3.88
C ASN A 340 0.89 -13.24 5.30
N TRP A 341 -0.13 -14.06 5.52
CA TRP A 341 -0.32 -14.85 6.75
C TRP A 341 0.38 -16.22 6.71
N SER A 342 0.80 -16.68 5.53
CA SER A 342 1.44 -17.99 5.33
C SER A 342 2.95 -18.01 5.64
N ALA A 343 3.53 -16.85 5.94
CA ALA A 343 4.94 -16.69 6.23
C ALA A 343 5.41 -17.65 7.34
N GLY A 344 6.51 -18.39 7.08
CA GLY A 344 7.13 -19.27 8.06
C GLY A 344 6.29 -20.50 8.44
N LYS A 345 5.53 -21.07 7.47
CA LYS A 345 4.65 -22.25 7.64
C LYS A 345 3.49 -22.03 8.61
N LYS A 346 3.10 -20.78 8.79
CA LYS A 346 1.91 -20.40 9.55
C LYS A 346 0.72 -20.36 8.61
N ASN A 347 -0.47 -20.19 9.16
CA ASN A 347 -1.66 -19.88 8.39
C ASN A 347 -2.48 -18.79 9.07
N ILE A 348 -3.52 -18.33 8.40
CA ILE A 348 -4.40 -17.27 8.92
C ILE A 348 -5.06 -17.62 10.26
N ASP A 349 -5.29 -18.90 10.55
CA ASP A 349 -5.91 -19.34 11.80
C ASP A 349 -4.95 -19.21 12.99
N ASP A 350 -3.66 -19.40 12.76
CA ASP A 350 -2.63 -19.12 13.77
C ASP A 350 -2.67 -17.64 14.19
N TYR A 351 -2.84 -16.73 13.23
CA TYR A 351 -2.93 -15.30 13.52
C TYR A 351 -4.26 -14.93 14.18
N LEU A 352 -5.39 -15.49 13.73
CA LEU A 352 -6.68 -15.30 14.39
C LEU A 352 -6.65 -15.73 15.86
N ALA A 353 -6.01 -16.86 16.17
CA ALA A 353 -5.85 -17.32 17.54
C ALA A 353 -5.07 -16.33 18.43
N ILE A 354 -4.12 -15.57 17.87
CA ILE A 354 -3.37 -14.53 18.61
C ILE A 354 -4.29 -13.41 19.06
N HIS A 355 -5.21 -12.97 18.19
CA HIS A 355 -6.19 -11.93 18.54
C HIS A 355 -7.16 -12.41 19.62
N GLN A 356 -7.54 -13.69 19.59
CA GLN A 356 -8.49 -14.29 20.52
C GLN A 356 -7.88 -14.53 21.91
N GLU A 357 -6.61 -14.94 21.97
CA GLU A 357 -5.93 -15.37 23.20
C GLU A 357 -4.68 -14.54 23.49
N THR A 358 -4.82 -13.22 23.53
CA THR A 358 -3.69 -12.29 23.70
C THR A 358 -2.83 -12.55 24.95
N LYS A 359 -3.39 -13.16 26.00
CA LYS A 359 -2.67 -13.54 27.24
C LYS A 359 -1.63 -14.64 27.04
N SER A 360 -1.72 -15.41 25.96
CA SER A 360 -0.80 -16.51 25.63
C SER A 360 0.44 -16.02 24.86
N ILE A 361 0.55 -14.73 24.59
CA ILE A 361 1.71 -14.09 23.96
C ILE A 361 2.85 -13.99 24.96
N GLN A 362 4.03 -14.49 24.59
CA GLN A 362 5.22 -14.56 25.44
C GLN A 362 6.47 -14.16 24.66
N ASN A 363 7.59 -13.97 25.36
CA ASN A 363 8.91 -13.72 24.77
C ASN A 363 8.92 -12.60 23.72
N VAL A 364 8.19 -11.50 23.97
CA VAL A 364 8.12 -10.37 23.05
C VAL A 364 9.50 -9.71 22.97
N LYS A 365 10.06 -9.67 21.76
CA LYS A 365 11.26 -8.94 21.41
C LYS A 365 10.86 -7.73 20.57
N ILE A 366 11.21 -6.56 21.06
CA ILE A 366 11.06 -5.29 20.32
C ILE A 366 12.46 -4.80 19.93
N PRO A 367 12.71 -4.51 18.65
CA PRO A 367 14.02 -4.04 18.17
C PRO A 367 14.38 -2.65 18.69
N TYR A 368 13.36 -1.82 18.99
CA TYR A 368 13.54 -0.45 19.44
C TYR A 368 12.54 -0.12 20.57
N PRO A 369 12.99 0.44 21.70
CA PRO A 369 12.15 0.56 22.91
C PRO A 369 11.17 1.75 22.91
N ALA A 370 11.29 2.70 21.98
CA ALA A 370 10.51 3.93 21.96
C ALA A 370 9.66 4.14 20.69
N ILE A 371 10.04 3.51 19.58
CA ILE A 371 9.42 3.69 18.27
C ILE A 371 9.38 2.36 17.51
N LEU A 372 8.35 2.13 16.69
CA LEU A 372 8.34 1.08 15.67
C LEU A 372 7.79 1.60 14.36
N MET A 373 8.27 1.04 13.26
CA MET A 373 7.71 1.26 11.94
C MET A 373 6.41 0.46 11.77
N THR A 374 5.39 1.10 11.21
CA THR A 374 4.19 0.47 10.64
C THR A 374 4.02 0.94 9.20
N GLY A 375 2.98 0.48 8.51
CA GLY A 375 2.72 0.85 7.12
C GLY A 375 3.14 -0.25 6.15
N PHE A 376 3.37 0.14 4.90
CA PHE A 376 3.55 -0.78 3.77
C PHE A 376 4.52 -0.20 2.75
N GLY A 377 5.10 -1.08 1.93
CA GLY A 377 6.13 -0.61 1.01
C GLY A 377 6.92 -1.65 0.24
N TYR A 378 8.25 -1.51 0.27
CA TYR A 378 9.26 -2.17 -0.57
C TYR A 378 9.09 -3.69 -0.75
N THR A 379 8.51 -4.39 0.23
CA THR A 379 8.29 -5.85 0.15
C THR A 379 6.89 -6.24 -0.29
N SER A 380 5.93 -5.34 -0.16
CA SER A 380 4.51 -5.59 -0.39
C SER A 380 4.23 -5.83 -1.88
N SER A 381 3.25 -6.68 -2.15
CA SER A 381 2.87 -7.07 -3.50
C SER A 381 1.36 -6.99 -3.66
N THR A 382 0.91 -6.54 -4.82
CA THR A 382 -0.52 -6.62 -5.18
C THR A 382 -0.94 -7.98 -5.68
N VAL A 383 -0.07 -9.00 -5.60
CA VAL A 383 -0.38 -10.38 -5.98
C VAL A 383 -0.34 -11.29 -4.75
N ASN A 384 -1.22 -12.28 -4.74
CA ASN A 384 -1.32 -13.21 -3.62
C ASN A 384 -0.07 -14.12 -3.55
N THR A 385 0.34 -14.43 -2.33
CA THR A 385 1.34 -15.46 -2.04
C THR A 385 0.64 -16.77 -1.63
N SER A 386 1.34 -17.64 -0.90
CA SER A 386 0.84 -18.91 -0.34
C SER A 386 -0.50 -18.88 0.44
N ASP A 387 -1.08 -17.71 0.73
CA ASP A 387 -2.37 -17.57 1.42
C ASP A 387 -3.60 -18.04 0.61
N ALA A 388 -3.47 -18.15 -0.71
CA ALA A 388 -4.59 -18.43 -1.61
C ALA A 388 -4.27 -19.49 -2.68
N THR A 389 -3.25 -20.33 -2.48
CA THR A 389 -2.78 -21.30 -3.48
C THR A 389 -3.80 -22.38 -3.85
N ASP A 390 -4.77 -22.63 -2.97
CA ASP A 390 -5.85 -23.59 -3.16
C ASP A 390 -7.05 -23.02 -3.94
N GLN A 391 -7.07 -21.71 -4.19
CA GLN A 391 -8.18 -21.05 -4.86
C GLN A 391 -8.14 -21.31 -6.37
N PRO A 392 -9.30 -21.49 -7.02
CA PRO A 392 -9.34 -21.61 -8.47
C PRO A 392 -8.89 -20.28 -9.13
N PRO A 393 -8.32 -20.32 -10.35
CA PRO A 393 -7.81 -19.13 -11.05
C PRO A 393 -8.75 -17.93 -11.13
N GLN A 394 -10.06 -18.18 -11.13
CA GLN A 394 -11.13 -17.22 -11.31
C GLN A 394 -11.33 -16.35 -10.06
N VAL A 395 -10.93 -16.86 -8.90
CA VAL A 395 -11.06 -16.19 -7.60
C VAL A 395 -9.73 -15.52 -7.29
N TRP A 396 -9.64 -14.20 -7.47
CA TRP A 396 -8.41 -13.46 -7.19
C TRP A 396 -8.59 -12.59 -5.93
N LYS A 397 -7.78 -12.83 -4.89
CA LYS A 397 -7.84 -12.07 -3.62
C LYS A 397 -6.83 -10.94 -3.50
N ALA A 398 -6.07 -10.69 -4.55
CA ALA A 398 -5.09 -9.63 -4.58
C ALA A 398 -5.67 -8.45 -5.39
N PRO A 399 -5.34 -7.20 -5.08
CA PRO A 399 -4.43 -6.71 -4.03
C PRO A 399 -4.95 -6.73 -2.58
N ILE A 400 -6.16 -7.24 -2.31
CA ILE A 400 -6.80 -7.11 -0.99
C ILE A 400 -5.96 -7.74 0.14
N ASN A 401 -5.17 -8.80 -0.16
CA ASN A 401 -4.26 -9.42 0.81
C ASN A 401 -3.31 -8.40 1.47
N TRP A 402 -2.47 -7.70 0.69
CA TRP A 402 -1.49 -6.76 1.28
C TRP A 402 -2.18 -5.69 2.12
N TYR A 403 -3.33 -5.20 1.64
CA TYR A 403 -4.09 -4.15 2.30
C TYR A 403 -4.55 -4.63 3.69
N LEU A 404 -5.27 -5.76 3.75
CA LEU A 404 -5.76 -6.31 4.99
C LEU A 404 -4.62 -6.76 5.91
N ARG A 405 -3.55 -7.33 5.35
CA ARG A 405 -2.38 -7.76 6.12
C ARG A 405 -1.65 -6.59 6.76
N THR A 406 -1.49 -5.47 6.04
CA THR A 406 -0.91 -4.24 6.58
C THR A 406 -1.70 -3.75 7.81
N LEU A 407 -3.03 -3.74 7.71
CA LEU A 407 -3.90 -3.33 8.80
C LEU A 407 -3.89 -4.32 9.97
N ASP A 408 -3.78 -5.60 9.68
CA ASP A 408 -3.63 -6.66 10.67
C ASP A 408 -2.30 -6.55 11.44
N VAL A 409 -1.20 -6.27 10.75
CA VAL A 409 0.11 -6.02 11.35
C VAL A 409 0.08 -4.82 12.30
N LEU A 410 -0.66 -3.75 11.96
CA LEU A 410 -0.88 -2.63 12.89
C LEU A 410 -1.59 -3.11 14.17
N ASN A 411 -2.61 -3.96 14.05
CA ASN A 411 -3.31 -4.53 15.20
C ASN A 411 -2.40 -5.43 16.04
N LEU A 412 -1.66 -6.34 15.41
CA LEU A 412 -0.72 -7.24 16.09
C LEU A 412 0.41 -6.47 16.79
N LYS A 413 1.02 -5.48 16.12
CA LYS A 413 2.03 -4.60 16.75
C LYS A 413 1.42 -3.87 17.96
N SER A 414 0.17 -3.41 17.86
CA SER A 414 -0.52 -2.75 18.98
C SER A 414 -0.75 -3.67 20.18
N LEU A 415 -0.98 -4.97 19.95
CA LEU A 415 -1.19 -5.98 20.99
C LEU A 415 0.09 -6.32 21.73
N ILE A 416 1.20 -6.54 21.01
CA ILE A 416 2.39 -7.13 21.62
C ILE A 416 3.32 -6.10 22.27
N VAL A 417 3.31 -4.85 21.82
CA VAL A 417 4.33 -3.88 22.25
C VAL A 417 3.84 -2.96 23.37
N PRO A 418 4.70 -2.58 24.35
CA PRO A 418 4.30 -1.78 25.50
C PRO A 418 3.60 -0.47 25.11
N PRO A 419 2.56 0.01 25.82
CA PRO A 419 1.74 1.17 25.40
C PRO A 419 2.52 2.46 25.10
N LYS A 420 3.70 2.65 25.71
CA LYS A 420 4.57 3.81 25.50
C LYS A 420 5.26 3.86 24.14
N VAL A 421 5.37 2.73 23.43
CA VAL A 421 6.06 2.66 22.13
C VAL A 421 5.19 3.36 21.08
N LYS A 422 5.76 4.34 20.39
CA LYS A 422 5.09 5.11 19.32
C LYS A 422 5.23 4.41 17.97
N PHE A 423 4.30 4.67 17.05
CA PHE A 423 4.34 4.14 15.69
C PHE A 423 4.58 5.24 14.66
N LEU A 424 5.63 5.05 13.86
CA LEU A 424 5.87 5.82 12.65
C LEU A 424 5.27 5.04 11.48
N ASN A 425 4.23 5.59 10.87
CA ASN A 425 3.65 5.00 9.68
C ASN A 425 4.51 5.39 8.46
N PHE A 426 5.24 4.43 7.92
CA PHE A 426 6.09 4.63 6.74
C PHE A 426 5.39 4.10 5.50
N LEU A 427 5.36 4.90 4.45
CA LEU A 427 4.60 4.60 3.25
C LEU A 427 5.48 4.70 2.02
N TRP A 428 5.51 3.61 1.29
CA TRP A 428 6.07 3.53 -0.05
C TRP A 428 4.94 3.13 -1.01
N PRO A 429 4.57 3.99 -1.97
CA PRO A 429 3.35 3.84 -2.75
C PRO A 429 3.46 2.83 -3.90
N TYR A 430 4.62 2.21 -4.09
CA TYR A 430 4.91 1.34 -5.24
C TYR A 430 5.12 -0.10 -4.83
N GLU A 431 4.79 -1.01 -5.74
CA GLU A 431 5.21 -2.39 -5.64
C GLU A 431 6.63 -2.54 -6.15
N ASP A 432 7.49 -3.13 -5.32
CA ASP A 432 8.82 -3.51 -5.79
C ASP A 432 8.89 -4.96 -6.27
N LYS A 433 7.90 -5.79 -5.89
CA LYS A 433 7.87 -7.21 -6.24
C LYS A 433 6.75 -7.56 -7.24
N PRO A 434 7.03 -8.47 -8.19
CA PRO A 434 8.33 -9.10 -8.42
C PRO A 434 9.27 -8.14 -9.20
N ALA A 435 10.58 -8.20 -8.91
CA ALA A 435 11.58 -7.24 -9.41
C ALA A 435 11.86 -7.36 -10.93
N ASP A 436 11.28 -8.38 -11.56
CA ASP A 436 11.61 -8.88 -12.88
C ASP A 436 10.40 -9.06 -13.82
N ALA A 437 9.20 -8.75 -13.34
CA ALA A 437 8.04 -8.64 -14.21
C ALA A 437 8.29 -7.57 -15.28
N ARG A 438 7.89 -7.86 -16.52
CA ARG A 438 7.87 -6.84 -17.57
C ARG A 438 6.82 -5.79 -17.21
N ARG A 439 7.26 -4.63 -16.75
CA ARG A 439 6.40 -3.51 -16.40
C ARG A 439 6.16 -2.66 -17.65
N SER A 440 4.91 -2.26 -17.87
CA SER A 440 4.57 -1.50 -19.07
C SER A 440 5.24 -0.14 -19.08
N TYR A 441 5.92 0.20 -20.18
CA TYR A 441 6.43 1.55 -20.40
C TYR A 441 5.33 2.50 -20.90
N THR A 442 4.06 2.25 -20.55
CA THR A 442 2.90 2.95 -21.09
C THR A 442 2.96 4.45 -20.82
N ARG A 443 3.58 4.88 -19.73
CA ARG A 443 3.78 6.30 -19.39
C ARG A 443 4.62 7.01 -20.43
N ARG A 444 3.95 7.79 -21.29
CA ARG A 444 4.54 8.60 -22.34
C ARG A 444 3.90 9.98 -22.29
N PHE A 445 4.72 11.02 -22.18
CA PHE A 445 4.25 12.39 -22.04
C PHE A 445 5.23 13.40 -22.66
N LYS A 446 4.72 14.60 -22.97
CA LYS A 446 5.55 15.73 -23.44
C LYS A 446 6.26 16.37 -22.27
N VAL A 447 7.56 16.64 -22.40
CA VAL A 447 8.37 17.23 -21.30
C VAL A 447 8.30 18.75 -21.20
N GLY A 448 7.66 19.44 -22.16
CA GLY A 448 7.47 20.89 -22.11
C GLY A 448 8.74 21.69 -22.44
N ASN A 449 8.82 22.95 -21.99
CA ASN A 449 9.97 23.84 -22.20
C ASN A 449 10.45 23.98 -23.67
N GLY A 450 9.51 24.03 -24.62
CA GLY A 450 9.82 24.18 -26.05
C GLY A 450 10.36 22.93 -26.73
N THR A 451 10.55 21.83 -25.99
CA THR A 451 10.89 20.52 -26.56
C THR A 451 9.74 19.96 -27.40
N LYS A 452 10.07 19.21 -28.46
CA LYS A 452 9.07 18.70 -29.41
C LYS A 452 8.79 17.20 -29.27
N GLY A 453 9.64 16.49 -28.54
CA GLY A 453 9.55 15.05 -28.33
C GLY A 453 8.74 14.63 -27.11
N TYR A 454 8.86 13.35 -26.80
CA TYR A 454 8.18 12.69 -25.68
C TYR A 454 9.21 11.99 -24.80
N VAL A 455 8.96 11.97 -23.50
CA VAL A 455 9.62 11.05 -22.59
C VAL A 455 8.73 9.85 -22.35
N ARG A 456 9.37 8.68 -22.29
CA ARG A 456 8.80 7.43 -21.81
C ARG A 456 9.49 7.00 -20.51
N GLN A 457 8.71 6.61 -19.51
CA GLN A 457 9.26 6.07 -18.26
C GLN A 457 9.59 4.58 -18.42
N LEU A 458 10.81 4.21 -18.03
CA LEU A 458 11.32 2.84 -18.15
C LEU A 458 11.27 2.06 -16.83
N ASP A 459 11.44 2.69 -15.68
CA ASP A 459 11.09 2.05 -14.41
C ASP A 459 9.66 2.47 -14.03
N ASN A 460 8.66 1.69 -14.42
CA ASN A 460 7.24 1.96 -14.14
C ASN A 460 6.68 0.95 -13.13
N ARG A 461 7.14 1.05 -11.88
CA ARG A 461 6.58 0.28 -10.76
C ARG A 461 5.07 0.50 -10.67
N VAL A 462 4.32 -0.59 -10.50
CA VAL A 462 2.87 -0.52 -10.28
C VAL A 462 2.64 0.20 -8.95
N MET A 463 1.68 1.12 -8.93
CA MET A 463 1.34 1.84 -7.70
C MET A 463 0.23 1.11 -6.98
N TYR A 464 0.27 1.11 -5.64
CA TYR A 464 -0.85 0.58 -4.88
C TYR A 464 -2.14 1.34 -5.20
N PRO A 465 -3.31 0.67 -5.21
CA PRO A 465 -4.59 1.33 -5.44
C PRO A 465 -4.81 2.54 -4.53
N MET A 466 -4.95 3.72 -5.12
CA MET A 466 -4.98 5.00 -4.40
C MET A 466 -6.07 5.09 -3.32
N ASN A 467 -7.23 4.48 -3.57
CA ASN A 467 -8.32 4.37 -2.60
C ASN A 467 -7.88 3.54 -1.37
N LEU A 468 -7.26 2.38 -1.59
CA LEU A 468 -6.77 1.52 -0.52
C LEU A 468 -5.62 2.16 0.25
N VAL A 469 -4.70 2.86 -0.42
CA VAL A 469 -3.65 3.63 0.25
C VAL A 469 -4.26 4.69 1.18
N ARG A 470 -5.23 5.48 0.68
CA ARG A 470 -5.91 6.51 1.49
C ARG A 470 -6.56 5.90 2.72
N ASP A 471 -7.31 4.83 2.51
CA ASP A 471 -8.10 4.17 3.53
C ASP A 471 -7.19 3.51 4.57
N ALA A 472 -6.08 2.90 4.13
CA ALA A 472 -5.07 2.35 5.03
C ALA A 472 -4.46 3.44 5.92
N VAL A 473 -4.09 4.58 5.33
CA VAL A 473 -3.52 5.71 6.09
C VAL A 473 -4.53 6.23 7.11
N PHE A 474 -5.79 6.39 6.73
CA PHE A 474 -6.84 6.82 7.67
C PHE A 474 -6.98 5.83 8.85
N VAL A 475 -7.04 4.52 8.57
CA VAL A 475 -7.11 3.48 9.62
C VAL A 475 -5.88 3.52 10.53
N HIS A 476 -4.67 3.75 9.98
CA HIS A 476 -3.47 3.93 10.79
C HIS A 476 -3.58 5.15 11.70
N LEU A 477 -4.07 6.30 11.20
CA LEU A 477 -4.23 7.51 11.99
C LEU A 477 -5.23 7.34 13.15
N CYS A 478 -6.25 6.49 12.98
CA CYS A 478 -7.20 6.15 14.05
C CYS A 478 -6.51 5.45 15.24
N ASN A 479 -5.37 4.81 15.05
CA ASN A 479 -4.60 4.24 16.15
C ASN A 479 -3.93 5.37 16.96
N PRO A 480 -4.15 5.45 18.29
CA PRO A 480 -3.59 6.52 19.12
C PRO A 480 -2.06 6.53 19.13
N ARG A 481 -1.42 5.39 18.88
CA ARG A 481 0.04 5.24 18.95
C ARG A 481 0.75 5.71 17.69
N VAL A 482 0.05 5.81 16.55
CA VAL A 482 0.61 6.38 15.32
C VAL A 482 0.75 7.88 15.51
N PHE A 483 1.96 8.42 15.55
CA PHE A 483 2.19 9.86 15.81
C PHE A 483 2.62 10.62 14.56
N TYR A 484 3.25 9.91 13.61
CA TYR A 484 3.81 10.50 12.41
C TYR A 484 3.57 9.57 11.22
N THR A 485 3.19 10.14 10.09
CA THR A 485 3.15 9.43 8.81
C THR A 485 4.17 10.01 7.84
N ASN A 486 5.17 9.20 7.48
CA ASN A 486 6.19 9.56 6.49
C ASN A 486 5.89 8.90 5.15
N TYR A 487 5.88 9.71 4.09
CA TYR A 487 5.71 9.27 2.72
C TYR A 487 7.05 9.38 1.98
N TRP A 488 7.51 8.30 1.34
CA TRP A 488 8.68 8.36 0.49
C TRP A 488 8.29 9.01 -0.84
N ILE A 489 8.91 10.15 -1.18
CA ILE A 489 8.83 10.76 -2.53
C ILE A 489 10.16 10.56 -3.26
N PHE A 490 10.10 10.10 -4.50
CA PHE A 490 11.25 9.95 -5.39
C PHE A 490 11.65 11.27 -6.03
N GLY A 491 10.69 12.14 -6.33
CA GLY A 491 10.92 13.44 -6.94
C GLY A 491 10.55 14.61 -6.02
N GLN A 492 11.08 15.78 -6.35
CA GLN A 492 10.84 17.03 -5.65
C GLN A 492 10.25 18.11 -6.56
N SER A 493 10.32 17.94 -7.89
CA SER A 493 9.83 18.92 -8.85
C SER A 493 8.58 18.44 -9.58
N TYR A 494 7.60 19.33 -9.72
CA TYR A 494 6.45 19.12 -10.60
C TYR A 494 6.73 19.53 -12.04
N ASN A 495 7.94 19.95 -12.39
CA ASN A 495 8.29 20.30 -13.76
C ASN A 495 8.69 19.05 -14.56
N PRO A 496 7.96 18.67 -15.63
CA PRO A 496 8.23 17.46 -16.40
C PRO A 496 9.57 17.50 -17.15
N TYR A 497 10.15 18.70 -17.32
CA TYR A 497 11.50 18.84 -17.87
C TYR A 497 12.56 18.14 -17.00
N GLN A 498 12.34 18.02 -15.69
CA GLN A 498 13.28 17.34 -14.79
C GLN A 498 13.44 15.85 -15.09
N ALA A 499 12.47 15.22 -15.79
CA ALA A 499 12.60 13.82 -16.21
C ALA A 499 13.81 13.60 -17.14
N LEU A 500 14.31 14.64 -17.81
CA LEU A 500 15.48 14.55 -18.68
C LEU A 500 16.80 14.33 -17.93
N ARG A 501 16.84 14.62 -16.61
CA ARG A 501 18.04 14.54 -15.78
C ARG A 501 18.66 13.15 -15.76
N TYR A 502 17.85 12.11 -15.55
CA TYR A 502 18.22 10.68 -15.60
C TYR A 502 17.62 9.98 -16.82
N SER A 503 17.76 10.60 -18.01
CA SER A 503 17.20 10.07 -19.25
C SER A 503 18.26 9.64 -20.26
N LYS A 504 17.84 8.79 -21.19
CA LYS A 504 18.51 8.59 -22.47
C LYS A 504 17.82 9.44 -23.53
N ILE A 505 18.52 10.44 -24.05
CA ILE A 505 18.02 11.40 -25.04
C ILE A 505 18.43 10.97 -26.44
N ASN A 506 17.47 10.48 -27.24
CA ASN A 506 17.71 10.05 -28.63
C ASN A 506 18.93 9.12 -28.78
N GLY A 507 19.09 8.16 -27.87
CA GLY A 507 20.21 7.23 -27.87
C GLY A 507 21.39 7.63 -26.98
N ASN A 508 21.51 8.90 -26.58
CA ASN A 508 22.64 9.41 -25.79
C ASN A 508 22.28 9.56 -24.32
N LEU A 509 23.19 9.21 -23.40
CA LEU A 509 22.98 9.40 -21.97
C LEU A 509 22.94 10.89 -21.62
N SER A 510 21.99 11.30 -20.78
CA SER A 510 21.93 12.65 -20.21
C SER A 510 23.10 12.91 -19.25
N CYS A 511 23.24 14.17 -18.83
CA CYS A 511 24.24 14.67 -17.89
C CYS A 511 24.42 13.79 -16.63
N GLU A 512 23.37 13.52 -15.86
CA GLU A 512 23.49 12.72 -14.64
C GLU A 512 23.62 11.23 -14.95
N SER A 513 22.94 10.73 -15.98
CA SER A 513 23.06 9.34 -16.42
C SER A 513 24.51 8.97 -16.81
N GLN A 514 25.26 9.92 -17.37
CA GLN A 514 26.70 9.74 -17.65
C GLN A 514 27.53 9.61 -16.37
N LYS A 515 27.20 10.38 -15.32
CA LYS A 515 27.92 10.38 -14.04
C LYS A 515 27.64 9.14 -13.20
N THR A 516 26.45 8.56 -13.33
CA THR A 516 25.99 7.38 -12.58
C THR A 516 26.31 6.06 -13.27
N GLY A 517 27.32 6.01 -14.16
CA GLY A 517 27.74 4.79 -14.84
C GLY A 517 26.72 4.27 -15.85
N GLY A 518 25.86 5.14 -16.39
CA GLY A 518 24.84 4.79 -17.38
C GLY A 518 23.47 4.44 -16.82
N TYR A 519 23.18 4.78 -15.56
CA TYR A 519 21.84 4.62 -14.99
C TYR A 519 20.86 5.65 -15.57
N PHE A 520 19.73 5.20 -16.11
CA PHE A 520 18.64 6.05 -16.60
C PHE A 520 17.28 5.38 -16.33
N VAL A 521 16.25 6.19 -16.09
CA VAL A 521 14.88 5.73 -15.82
C VAL A 521 13.86 6.28 -16.81
N TYR A 522 14.31 7.13 -17.73
CA TYR A 522 13.51 7.75 -18.78
C TYR A 522 14.19 7.63 -20.15
N GLU A 523 13.39 7.58 -21.22
CA GLU A 523 13.86 7.67 -22.60
C GLU A 523 13.15 8.82 -23.32
N TYR A 524 13.92 9.79 -23.80
CA TYR A 524 13.41 10.87 -24.65
C TYR A 524 13.56 10.49 -26.13
N GLN A 525 12.47 10.65 -26.87
CA GLN A 525 12.41 10.49 -28.32
C GLN A 525 11.80 11.75 -28.96
N GLY A 526 12.59 12.43 -29.79
CA GLY A 526 12.18 13.67 -30.44
C GLY A 526 13.15 14.14 -31.52
N PRO A 527 12.76 15.12 -32.34
CA PRO A 527 13.60 15.65 -33.42
C PRO A 527 14.77 16.54 -32.93
N ASP A 528 14.78 16.90 -31.65
CA ASP A 528 15.67 17.85 -30.99
C ASP A 528 16.50 17.19 -29.88
N GLN A 529 17.53 17.89 -29.40
CA GLN A 529 18.43 17.46 -28.31
C GLN A 529 18.28 18.43 -27.13
N PRO A 530 17.30 18.21 -26.24
CA PRO A 530 17.07 19.11 -25.11
C PRO A 530 18.26 19.15 -24.16
N ALA A 531 18.52 20.33 -23.58
CA ALA A 531 19.61 20.51 -22.63
C ALA A 531 19.33 19.80 -21.30
N CYS A 532 20.38 19.47 -20.55
CA CYS A 532 20.23 18.99 -19.18
C CYS A 532 19.44 20.00 -18.33
N PRO A 533 18.48 19.55 -17.51
CA PRO A 533 17.82 20.41 -16.53
C PRO A 533 18.84 21.07 -15.59
N SER A 534 18.67 22.37 -15.34
CA SER A 534 19.58 23.14 -14.47
C SER A 534 19.32 22.93 -12.98
N LEU A 535 18.15 22.38 -12.63
CA LEU A 535 17.73 22.15 -11.25
C LEU A 535 18.25 20.81 -10.76
N ASN A 536 18.68 20.74 -9.50
CA ASN A 536 19.24 19.55 -8.90
C ASN A 536 18.20 18.61 -8.28
N GLU A 537 17.06 18.45 -8.95
CA GLU A 537 15.88 17.79 -8.37
C GLU A 537 15.16 16.92 -9.40
N ASP A 538 14.51 15.88 -8.91
CA ASP A 538 13.90 14.88 -9.77
C ASP A 538 12.41 15.13 -10.02
N TYR A 539 11.95 14.64 -11.15
CA TYR A 539 10.55 14.76 -11.52
C TYR A 539 9.65 13.90 -10.64
N ILE A 540 8.65 14.51 -10.01
CA ILE A 540 7.67 13.82 -9.17
C ILE A 540 6.84 12.81 -9.98
N GLY A 541 6.44 13.17 -11.20
CA GLY A 541 5.58 12.33 -12.06
C GLY A 541 4.39 11.74 -11.29
N LYS A 542 4.27 10.40 -11.32
CA LYS A 542 3.19 9.66 -10.68
C LYS A 542 3.15 9.77 -9.15
N ASP A 543 4.24 10.08 -8.47
CA ASP A 543 4.25 10.25 -7.00
C ASP A 543 3.23 11.30 -6.55
N ALA A 544 2.91 12.26 -7.43
CA ALA A 544 1.88 13.28 -7.20
C ALA A 544 0.54 12.69 -6.78
N LEU A 545 0.18 11.51 -7.30
CA LEU A 545 -1.04 10.80 -6.95
C LEU A 545 -0.99 10.26 -5.52
N GLY A 546 0.16 9.77 -5.07
CA GLY A 546 0.30 9.27 -3.71
C GLY A 546 0.38 10.42 -2.71
N ILE A 547 1.05 11.52 -3.06
CA ILE A 547 0.98 12.79 -2.30
C ILE A 547 -0.49 13.24 -2.15
N ALA A 548 -1.29 13.16 -3.22
CA ALA A 548 -2.70 13.51 -3.17
C ALA A 548 -3.48 12.64 -2.18
N THR A 549 -3.30 11.32 -2.27
CA THR A 549 -3.88 10.36 -1.34
C THR A 549 -3.48 10.66 0.12
N MET A 550 -2.22 11.03 0.36
CA MET A 550 -1.73 11.39 1.68
C MET A 550 -2.44 12.59 2.26
N VAL A 551 -2.54 13.68 1.50
CA VAL A 551 -3.22 14.90 1.92
C VAL A 551 -4.69 14.62 2.23
N GLN A 552 -5.38 13.85 1.37
CA GLN A 552 -6.79 13.50 1.54
C GLN A 552 -7.06 12.68 2.81
N ALA A 553 -6.21 11.70 3.12
CA ALA A 553 -6.37 10.88 4.32
C ALA A 553 -6.26 11.74 5.60
N HIS A 554 -5.33 12.70 5.63
CA HIS A 554 -5.14 13.59 6.78
C HIS A 554 -6.23 14.66 6.87
N GLU A 555 -6.70 15.19 5.73
CA GLU A 555 -7.87 16.08 5.70
C GLU A 555 -9.10 15.38 6.27
N LEU A 556 -9.33 14.11 5.89
CA LEU A 556 -10.43 13.30 6.39
C LEU A 556 -10.27 13.03 7.89
N PHE A 557 -9.08 12.66 8.36
CA PHE A 557 -8.81 12.47 9.79
C PHE A 557 -9.07 13.74 10.61
N ALA A 558 -8.68 14.91 10.10
CA ALA A 558 -8.88 16.18 10.79
C ALA A 558 -10.36 16.47 11.10
N LYS A 559 -11.31 15.94 10.32
CA LYS A 559 -12.75 16.08 10.55
C LYS A 559 -13.27 15.29 11.74
N TYR A 560 -12.54 14.27 12.20
CA TYR A 560 -12.96 13.35 13.26
C TYR A 560 -12.05 13.38 14.49
N GLN A 561 -11.09 14.31 14.57
CA GLN A 561 -10.10 14.36 15.66
C GLN A 561 -10.69 14.67 17.04
N HIS A 562 -11.93 15.19 17.13
CA HIS A 562 -12.67 15.29 18.39
C HIS A 562 -13.07 13.93 18.96
N ILE A 563 -13.13 12.89 18.12
CA ILE A 563 -13.31 11.49 18.51
C ILE A 563 -11.95 10.81 18.60
N LEU A 564 -11.06 11.06 17.63
CA LEU A 564 -9.75 10.43 17.49
C LEU A 564 -8.62 11.27 18.13
N ASP A 565 -8.82 11.72 19.36
CA ASP A 565 -7.96 12.69 20.06
C ASP A 565 -6.64 12.11 20.61
N GLY A 566 -6.39 10.82 20.39
CA GLY A 566 -5.25 10.07 20.92
C GLY A 566 -5.57 9.27 22.18
N THR A 567 -6.79 9.38 22.72
CA THR A 567 -7.26 8.62 23.87
C THR A 567 -8.34 7.59 23.54
N GLN A 568 -8.79 7.58 22.28
CA GLN A 568 -9.84 6.67 21.81
C GLN A 568 -9.49 5.20 22.02
N THR A 569 -10.51 4.41 22.33
CA THR A 569 -10.44 2.95 22.44
C THR A 569 -11.26 2.29 21.34
N ARG A 570 -10.95 1.04 21.01
CA ARG A 570 -11.69 0.26 20.02
C ARG A 570 -12.84 -0.49 20.69
N GLU A 571 -14.00 -0.49 20.05
CA GLU A 571 -15.13 -1.36 20.33
C GLU A 571 -15.37 -2.28 19.12
N SER A 572 -15.86 -3.50 19.36
CA SER A 572 -16.11 -4.51 18.32
C SER A 572 -17.59 -4.90 18.31
N TYR A 573 -18.17 -5.01 17.12
CA TYR A 573 -19.58 -5.29 16.92
C TYR A 573 -19.80 -6.26 15.76
N GLY A 574 -20.75 -7.19 15.94
CA GLY A 574 -21.24 -8.01 14.84
C GLY A 574 -22.08 -7.19 13.87
N PHE A 575 -22.20 -7.67 12.63
CA PHE A 575 -22.98 -7.03 11.59
C PHE A 575 -23.45 -8.04 10.54
N ASP A 576 -24.50 -7.65 9.82
CA ASP A 576 -24.98 -8.33 8.62
C ASP A 576 -24.66 -7.45 7.41
N TYR A 577 -24.43 -8.06 6.25
CA TYR A 577 -24.13 -7.33 5.02
C TYR A 577 -24.79 -8.00 3.80
N GLN A 578 -25.00 -7.21 2.76
CA GLN A 578 -25.61 -7.64 1.50
C GLN A 578 -24.90 -6.93 0.35
N ARG A 579 -24.34 -7.68 -0.60
CA ARG A 579 -23.76 -7.14 -1.84
C ARG A 579 -24.80 -7.16 -2.94
N ALA A 580 -25.12 -6.01 -3.52
CA ALA A 580 -26.08 -5.89 -4.63
C ALA A 580 -27.35 -6.76 -4.42
N THR A 581 -27.64 -7.68 -5.35
CA THR A 581 -28.83 -8.54 -5.33
C THR A 581 -28.65 -9.85 -4.56
N GLN A 582 -27.55 -10.01 -3.81
CA GLN A 582 -27.32 -11.23 -3.03
C GLN A 582 -28.18 -11.29 -1.78
N GLU A 583 -28.22 -12.46 -1.14
CA GLU A 583 -28.84 -12.62 0.16
C GLU A 583 -28.02 -11.91 1.25
N THR A 584 -28.74 -11.41 2.25
CA THR A 584 -28.12 -10.86 3.47
C THR A 584 -27.35 -11.96 4.18
N THR A 585 -26.08 -11.70 4.46
CA THR A 585 -25.15 -12.63 5.11
C THR A 585 -24.74 -12.06 6.47
N LYS A 586 -24.73 -12.90 7.49
CA LYS A 586 -24.18 -12.54 8.80
C LYS A 586 -22.66 -12.69 8.78
N ALA A 587 -21.94 -11.63 9.13
CA ALA A 587 -20.48 -11.69 9.17
C ALA A 587 -19.98 -12.55 10.33
N VAL A 588 -18.92 -13.33 10.09
CA VAL A 588 -18.22 -14.06 11.16
C VAL A 588 -17.53 -13.03 12.04
N TRP A 589 -17.93 -12.97 13.31
CA TRP A 589 -17.51 -11.94 14.24
C TRP A 589 -17.04 -12.53 15.56
N GLN A 590 -16.01 -11.91 16.14
CA GLN A 590 -15.59 -12.12 17.52
C GLN A 590 -15.17 -10.78 18.14
N ASN A 591 -15.29 -10.71 19.47
CA ASN A 591 -14.93 -9.52 20.25
C ASN A 591 -13.41 -9.47 20.51
N ASP A 592 -12.64 -9.28 19.45
CA ASP A 592 -11.18 -9.12 19.48
C ASP A 592 -10.73 -8.13 18.38
N THR A 593 -9.42 -8.07 18.07
CA THR A 593 -8.83 -7.17 17.05
C THR A 593 -8.46 -7.84 15.72
N GLY A 594 -8.96 -9.05 15.45
CA GLY A 594 -8.68 -9.86 14.27
C GLY A 594 -9.63 -9.63 13.08
N GLU A 595 -10.31 -8.48 13.02
CA GLU A 595 -11.30 -8.19 11.96
C GLU A 595 -10.72 -8.24 10.54
N PHE A 596 -9.46 -7.84 10.33
CA PHE A 596 -8.83 -7.84 9.01
C PHE A 596 -8.45 -9.25 8.55
N ALA A 597 -7.86 -10.07 9.45
CA ALA A 597 -7.62 -11.47 9.18
C ALA A 597 -8.93 -12.24 8.95
N ARG A 598 -10.00 -11.97 9.72
CA ARG A 598 -11.32 -12.59 9.47
C ARG A 598 -11.92 -12.16 8.14
N ALA A 599 -11.81 -10.89 7.78
CA ALA A 599 -12.25 -10.39 6.48
C ALA A 599 -11.60 -11.18 5.34
N PHE A 600 -10.29 -11.38 5.40
CA PHE A 600 -9.57 -12.16 4.39
C PHE A 600 -9.96 -13.64 4.37
N LYS A 601 -10.05 -14.28 5.55
CA LYS A 601 -10.41 -15.69 5.68
C LYS A 601 -11.78 -15.98 5.06
N HIS A 602 -12.76 -15.13 5.36
CA HIS A 602 -14.17 -15.37 5.02
C HIS A 602 -14.66 -14.58 3.79
N ASN A 603 -13.78 -13.83 3.12
CA ASN A 603 -14.12 -12.95 1.99
C ASN A 603 -15.30 -12.00 2.33
N GLN A 604 -15.29 -11.47 3.56
CA GLN A 604 -16.36 -10.65 4.13
C GLN A 604 -15.86 -9.20 4.35
N PRO A 605 -16.77 -8.23 4.57
CA PRO A 605 -16.38 -6.90 5.01
C PRO A 605 -15.71 -6.93 6.39
N TRP A 606 -15.11 -5.81 6.78
CA TRP A 606 -14.72 -5.55 8.17
C TRP A 606 -15.42 -4.31 8.70
N LEU A 607 -15.57 -4.26 10.02
CA LEU A 607 -16.15 -3.14 10.76
C LEU A 607 -15.29 -2.85 11.99
N GLN A 608 -14.99 -1.57 12.22
CA GLN A 608 -14.33 -1.09 13.44
C GLN A 608 -15.12 0.08 14.03
N VAL A 609 -15.14 0.20 15.35
CA VAL A 609 -15.69 1.37 16.02
C VAL A 609 -14.66 1.94 16.97
N TRP A 610 -14.35 3.23 16.83
CA TRP A 610 -13.49 3.97 17.74
C TRP A 610 -14.34 4.85 18.64
N LYS A 611 -14.08 4.82 19.95
CA LYS A 611 -14.81 5.59 20.95
C LYS A 611 -13.86 6.51 21.69
N ASN A 612 -14.23 7.78 21.80
CA ASN A 612 -13.58 8.67 22.76
C ASN A 612 -14.17 8.40 24.16
N PRO A 613 -13.37 7.92 25.14
CA PRO A 613 -13.90 7.60 26.47
C PRO A 613 -14.35 8.83 27.25
N LYS A 614 -13.82 10.02 26.94
CA LYS A 614 -14.16 11.27 27.62
C LYS A 614 -15.50 11.85 27.16
N THR A 615 -15.78 11.77 25.86
CA THR A 615 -17.00 12.36 25.27
C THR A 615 -18.10 11.34 24.98
N GLY A 616 -17.76 10.05 24.95
CA GLY A 616 -18.68 8.96 24.59
C GLY A 616 -18.99 8.87 23.09
N LYS A 617 -18.52 9.82 22.27
CA LYS A 617 -18.70 9.85 20.82
C LYS A 617 -17.99 8.68 20.14
N ARG A 618 -18.55 8.21 19.03
CA ARG A 618 -18.03 7.07 18.28
C ARG A 618 -17.84 7.40 16.81
N LEU A 619 -16.82 6.79 16.22
CA LEU A 619 -16.60 6.77 14.79
C LEU A 619 -16.67 5.31 14.31
N LEU A 620 -17.65 5.02 13.45
CA LEU A 620 -17.81 3.75 12.78
C LEU A 620 -17.03 3.77 11.46
N LEU A 621 -16.25 2.72 11.24
CA LEU A 621 -15.54 2.41 10.00
C LEU A 621 -16.10 1.11 9.44
N PHE A 622 -16.45 1.09 8.15
CA PHE A 622 -16.88 -0.12 7.45
C PHE A 622 -16.27 -0.15 6.06
N GLN A 623 -15.79 -1.30 5.62
CA GLN A 623 -15.37 -1.50 4.23
C GLN A 623 -15.56 -2.94 3.80
N ASP A 624 -16.08 -3.11 2.58
CA ASP A 624 -16.13 -4.41 1.91
C ASP A 624 -15.08 -4.46 0.80
N ASN A 625 -13.87 -4.93 1.12
CA ASN A 625 -12.79 -5.01 0.14
C ASN A 625 -13.04 -6.06 -0.95
N PHE A 626 -13.95 -7.02 -0.73
CA PHE A 626 -14.26 -8.10 -1.67
C PHE A 626 -15.46 -7.81 -2.58
N ALA A 627 -16.10 -6.65 -2.38
CA ALA A 627 -17.04 -6.11 -3.36
C ALA A 627 -16.29 -5.55 -4.57
N GLU A 628 -16.91 -5.62 -5.75
CA GLU A 628 -16.39 -4.96 -6.94
C GLU A 628 -16.37 -3.43 -6.74
N ALA A 629 -15.46 -2.73 -7.42
CA ALA A 629 -15.40 -1.29 -7.36
C ALA A 629 -16.77 -0.69 -7.70
N PHE A 630 -17.26 0.20 -6.82
CA PHE A 630 -18.55 0.87 -6.94
C PHE A 630 -19.78 -0.04 -6.78
N GLU A 631 -19.61 -1.32 -6.45
CA GLU A 631 -20.73 -2.22 -6.13
C GLU A 631 -21.47 -1.71 -4.88
N PRO A 632 -22.79 -1.56 -4.90
CA PRO A 632 -23.53 -1.16 -3.70
C PRO A 632 -23.52 -2.27 -2.66
N VAL A 633 -23.21 -1.91 -1.41
CA VAL A 633 -23.22 -2.81 -0.26
C VAL A 633 -24.13 -2.22 0.82
N THR A 634 -25.06 -3.03 1.31
CA THR A 634 -25.87 -2.70 2.49
C THR A 634 -25.24 -3.37 3.70
N PHE A 635 -25.10 -2.66 4.82
CA PHE A 635 -24.74 -3.30 6.10
C PHE A 635 -25.69 -2.89 7.20
N THR A 636 -25.83 -3.76 8.19
CA THR A 636 -26.62 -3.55 9.40
C THR A 636 -25.83 -3.96 10.64
N THR A 637 -25.75 -3.09 11.63
CA THR A 637 -25.13 -3.41 12.94
C THR A 637 -25.97 -2.81 14.07
N THR A 638 -25.78 -3.31 15.29
CA THR A 638 -26.44 -2.78 16.49
C THR A 638 -25.39 -2.27 17.46
N ILE A 639 -25.37 -0.96 17.69
CA ILE A 639 -24.43 -0.29 18.60
C ILE A 639 -25.25 0.36 19.72
N ASN A 640 -24.96 0.00 20.97
CA ASN A 640 -25.73 0.42 22.15
C ASN A 640 -27.25 0.22 22.00
N GLY A 641 -27.69 -0.92 21.44
CA GLY A 641 -29.12 -1.21 21.21
C GLY A 641 -29.76 -0.45 20.04
N LYS A 642 -29.05 0.49 19.40
CA LYS A 642 -29.53 1.20 18.21
C LYS A 642 -29.12 0.43 16.95
N LYS A 643 -30.10 0.03 16.15
CA LYS A 643 -29.88 -0.54 14.81
C LYS A 643 -29.43 0.55 13.84
N ILE A 644 -28.30 0.33 13.19
CA ILE A 644 -27.72 1.19 12.15
C ILE A 644 -27.76 0.38 10.86
N GLN A 645 -28.41 0.91 9.84
CA GLN A 645 -28.46 0.31 8.50
C GLN A 645 -28.03 1.36 7.47
N ARG A 646 -27.06 1.02 6.62
CA ARG A 646 -26.49 1.94 5.63
C ARG A 646 -26.29 1.25 4.30
N ASN A 647 -26.39 2.03 3.23
CA ASN A 647 -25.99 1.65 1.88
C ASN A 647 -24.70 2.41 1.56
N VAL A 648 -23.66 1.68 1.15
CA VAL A 648 -22.32 2.20 0.92
C VAL A 648 -21.76 1.68 -0.41
N GLU A 649 -20.66 2.26 -0.85
CA GLU A 649 -19.92 1.78 -2.02
C GLU A 649 -18.87 0.75 -1.58
N GLY A 650 -18.89 -0.42 -2.21
CA GLY A 650 -17.91 -1.48 -2.05
C GLY A 650 -16.49 -1.01 -2.35
N ASN A 651 -15.52 -1.65 -1.68
CA ASN A 651 -14.10 -1.38 -1.84
C ASN A 651 -13.66 0.07 -1.48
N THR A 652 -14.53 0.83 -0.81
CA THR A 652 -14.25 2.18 -0.29
C THR A 652 -14.57 2.25 1.19
N LEU A 653 -13.69 2.86 1.99
CA LEU A 653 -13.95 3.05 3.41
C LEU A 653 -15.14 3.99 3.66
N TYR A 654 -16.16 3.47 4.33
CA TYR A 654 -17.27 4.23 4.88
C TYR A 654 -16.98 4.68 6.30
N LEU A 655 -17.36 5.92 6.62
CA LEU A 655 -17.15 6.56 7.92
C LEU A 655 -18.44 7.22 8.41
N GLU A 656 -18.77 7.04 9.68
CA GLU A 656 -19.93 7.70 10.30
C GLU A 656 -19.65 8.04 11.77
N GLU A 657 -19.89 9.29 12.17
CA GLU A 657 -19.97 9.69 13.58
C GLU A 657 -21.35 9.27 14.14
N LEU A 658 -21.36 8.55 15.26
CA LEU A 658 -22.56 7.99 15.90
C LEU A 658 -22.96 8.69 17.19
#